data_AF-A0A7R9QDJ6-F1
#
_entry.id   AF-A0A7R9QDJ6-F1
#
_cell.length_a   1.000
_cell.length_b   1.000
_cell.length_c   1.000
_cell.angle_alpha   90.00
_cell.angle_beta   90.00
_cell.angle_gamma   90.00
#
_symmetry.space_group_name_H-M   'P 1'
#
loop_
_entity.id
_entity.type
_entity.pdbx_description
1 polymer ?
#
loop_
_entity_poly.entity_id
_entity_poly.type
_entity_poly.pdbx_seq_one_letter_code
_entity_poly.pdbx_strand_id
1 'polypeptide(L)'
;KKLHRIDLSNNQLQTIPGRTFRESEELKELHLRNNSLTVLPAGLFSGLSKLLILDVSHNLIGSEWIFPETFADLIRVVVLDLGHNRLRAVNASTFQNQYSLQILYLNHNEIDLIGDNSFASLYNLHTLVLRQNRLKQVGPFTFNGLYVLSDLSLAENEINRVDDNAFRNCTNLQSLHLNGNLLAEVPVAIGALRSLKTLHLNDNGLKVIRNSTFGGPGGGGHQHLQVLRLAGNELTNLTRGALKELPALQHLDLGWNRIGSLDHGVFDDAPTLKRINVENNFLVDINGLFMNLNNLEYLNVSHNRITWFDYALIPRSLRRLDIHHNEIESLGNYFELESALQLEEFDVSHNQIKEISGSAIPNRIRRISLADNRIRVVHQFSFVAKHNITFVDLRNNSLQTLDTNSFRLKPVTAATAPGKQPPEFYVSSNPYHCDCTMEWLQRINSLDTATRQYPRIVDLEQVMCQLPFVRHDQLPVPLTRANSSNFLCKYKSHCFALCHCCDFDACDCEMMCPENCTCYYDQTWNTNVVDCSARQYQAIPARIPMDVTALYLDGNDIYTLTSHTFIGRKNMKQLYLNHSRIHQISNRTFNGLVYLEVLHLEHNELHTLHGYEFDSLHYLKELHLHHNRIATINNNTFIHLKSLQVLHLEYNSIVEYQMWTFNHNTKLTGIYLANNLWSCRCQFMDEFQEWSRVYAPVVHDAHHIRCFVNSTYV
;
A
#
# COMPACT_ATOMS: atom_id res chain seq x y z
N LYS A 1 -14.39 -63.92 -0.04
CA LYS A 1 -13.38 -62.84 0.08
C LYS A 1 -13.53 -62.26 1.50
N LYS A 2 -12.44 -62.10 2.25
CA LYS A 2 -12.46 -61.55 3.63
C LYS A 2 -12.41 -60.01 3.53
N LEU A 3 -13.29 -59.31 4.25
CA LEU A 3 -13.33 -57.84 4.27
C LEU A 3 -12.27 -57.31 5.24
N HIS A 4 -11.45 -56.36 4.78
CA HIS A 4 -10.39 -55.73 5.57
C HIS A 4 -10.63 -54.25 5.86
N ARG A 5 -11.43 -53.57 5.05
CA ARG A 5 -11.80 -52.18 5.23
C ARG A 5 -13.26 -51.97 4.87
N ILE A 6 -13.98 -51.23 5.70
CA ILE A 6 -15.33 -50.74 5.45
C ILE A 6 -15.31 -49.23 5.67
N ASP A 7 -15.82 -48.50 4.68
CA ASP A 7 -15.92 -47.04 4.72
C ASP A 7 -17.36 -46.65 4.39
N LEU A 8 -18.08 -46.19 5.41
CA LEU A 8 -19.46 -45.69 5.33
C LEU A 8 -19.51 -44.20 5.68
N SER A 9 -18.39 -43.50 5.53
CA SER A 9 -18.28 -42.08 5.88
C SER A 9 -19.13 -41.20 4.96
N ASN A 10 -19.53 -40.02 5.44
CA ASN A 10 -20.28 -39.01 4.69
C ASN A 10 -21.63 -39.52 4.15
N ASN A 11 -22.35 -40.28 4.97
CA ASN A 11 -23.71 -40.72 4.67
C ASN A 11 -24.70 -40.08 5.67
N GLN A 12 -25.95 -40.54 5.64
CA GLN A 12 -27.02 -40.07 6.54
C GLN A 12 -27.46 -41.18 7.51
N LEU A 13 -26.52 -42.06 7.90
CA LEU A 13 -26.82 -43.18 8.77
C LEU A 13 -27.18 -42.65 10.17
N GLN A 14 -28.39 -43.00 10.64
CA GLN A 14 -28.85 -42.63 11.98
C GLN A 14 -28.60 -43.73 13.02
N THR A 15 -28.67 -44.99 12.59
CA THR A 15 -28.40 -46.16 13.43
C THR A 15 -27.73 -47.26 12.60
N ILE A 16 -26.95 -48.11 13.26
CA ILE A 16 -26.40 -49.34 12.67
C ILE A 16 -26.79 -50.50 13.58
N PRO A 17 -27.45 -51.56 13.08
CA PRO A 17 -27.83 -52.69 13.92
C PRO A 17 -26.63 -53.33 14.63
N GLY A 18 -26.76 -53.67 15.92
CA GLY A 18 -25.66 -54.15 16.75
C GLY A 18 -25.02 -55.48 16.33
N ARG A 19 -25.54 -56.18 15.31
CA ARG A 19 -24.96 -57.43 14.77
C ARG A 19 -24.34 -57.26 13.38
N THR A 20 -24.28 -56.03 12.85
CA THR A 20 -23.89 -55.75 11.45
C THR A 20 -22.49 -56.27 11.12
N PHE A 21 -21.52 -56.13 12.04
CA PHE A 21 -20.12 -56.47 11.78
C PHE A 21 -19.67 -57.81 12.37
N ARG A 22 -20.58 -58.60 12.94
CA ARG A 22 -20.24 -59.79 13.75
C ARG A 22 -19.44 -60.85 12.98
N GLU A 23 -19.69 -61.02 11.68
CA GLU A 23 -18.99 -62.00 10.84
C GLU A 23 -17.74 -61.43 10.14
N SER A 24 -17.40 -60.17 10.38
CA SER A 24 -16.28 -59.46 9.74
C SER A 24 -15.00 -59.49 10.58
N GLU A 25 -14.61 -60.66 11.11
CA GLU A 25 -13.47 -60.83 12.04
C GLU A 25 -12.11 -60.38 11.47
N GLU A 26 -12.00 -60.25 10.15
CA GLU A 26 -10.77 -59.87 9.44
C GLU A 26 -10.66 -58.37 9.15
N LEU A 27 -11.66 -57.60 9.58
CA LEU A 27 -11.72 -56.15 9.40
C LEU A 27 -10.59 -55.46 10.18
N LYS A 28 -9.89 -54.57 9.51
CA LYS A 28 -8.79 -53.76 10.06
C LYS A 28 -9.15 -52.28 10.16
N GLU A 29 -10.01 -51.80 9.29
CA GLU A 29 -10.42 -50.39 9.26
C GLU A 29 -11.94 -50.29 9.15
N LEU A 30 -12.53 -49.48 10.03
CA LEU A 30 -13.95 -49.15 10.00
C LEU A 30 -14.12 -47.64 10.12
N HIS A 31 -14.63 -47.02 9.06
CA HIS A 31 -14.89 -45.58 9.00
C HIS A 31 -16.40 -45.32 8.92
N LEU A 32 -16.93 -44.61 9.92
CA LEU A 32 -18.33 -44.22 10.09
C LEU A 32 -18.48 -42.69 10.22
N ARG A 33 -17.43 -41.96 9.83
CA ARG A 33 -17.31 -40.51 10.00
C ARG A 33 -18.43 -39.73 9.30
N ASN A 34 -18.84 -38.60 9.87
CA ASN A 34 -19.76 -37.65 9.23
C ASN A 34 -21.08 -38.33 8.82
N ASN A 35 -21.78 -38.85 9.83
CA ASN A 35 -23.11 -39.44 9.71
C ASN A 35 -24.04 -38.75 10.72
N SER A 36 -25.20 -39.34 11.01
CA SER A 36 -26.15 -38.84 12.02
C SER A 36 -26.35 -39.85 13.16
N LEU A 37 -25.31 -40.62 13.48
CA LEU A 37 -25.39 -41.68 14.48
C LEU A 37 -25.60 -41.06 15.86
N THR A 38 -26.73 -41.39 16.50
CA THR A 38 -27.04 -40.98 17.88
C THR A 38 -26.79 -42.10 18.89
N VAL A 39 -26.78 -43.35 18.43
CA VAL A 39 -26.76 -44.56 19.26
C VAL A 39 -25.68 -45.53 18.77
N LEU A 40 -24.89 -46.06 19.70
CA LEU A 40 -24.03 -47.23 19.49
C LEU A 40 -24.65 -48.44 20.22
N PRO A 41 -25.40 -49.31 19.51
CA PRO A 41 -26.04 -50.44 20.17
C PRO A 41 -25.02 -51.45 20.70
N ALA A 42 -25.36 -52.09 21.82
CA ALA A 42 -24.52 -53.11 22.44
C ALA A 42 -24.13 -54.21 21.45
N GLY A 43 -22.84 -54.54 21.42
CA GLY A 43 -22.28 -55.57 20.55
C GLY A 43 -22.00 -55.14 19.11
N LEU A 44 -22.23 -53.87 18.72
CA LEU A 44 -21.97 -53.37 17.36
C LEU A 44 -20.58 -53.73 16.83
N PHE A 45 -19.56 -53.63 17.69
CA PHE A 45 -18.17 -53.92 17.36
C PHE A 45 -17.70 -55.31 17.83
N SER A 46 -18.62 -56.18 18.27
CA SER A 46 -18.24 -57.50 18.78
C SER A 46 -17.63 -58.38 17.69
N GLY A 47 -16.55 -59.08 18.03
CA GLY A 47 -15.78 -59.94 17.12
C GLY A 47 -14.69 -59.23 16.32
N LEU A 48 -14.60 -57.89 16.37
CA LEU A 48 -13.63 -57.10 15.61
C LEU A 48 -12.22 -57.03 16.24
N SER A 49 -11.70 -58.18 16.65
CA SER A 49 -10.40 -58.30 17.36
C SER A 49 -9.16 -57.94 16.54
N LYS A 50 -9.29 -57.83 15.22
CA LYS A 50 -8.21 -57.43 14.29
C LYS A 50 -8.29 -55.96 13.85
N LEU A 51 -9.28 -55.21 14.35
CA LEU A 51 -9.48 -53.81 13.99
C LEU A 51 -8.31 -52.97 14.50
N LEU A 52 -7.78 -52.12 13.63
CA LEU A 52 -6.66 -51.20 13.90
C LEU A 52 -7.13 -49.75 13.93
N ILE A 53 -8.09 -49.38 13.09
CA ILE A 53 -8.62 -48.02 12.99
C ILE A 53 -10.14 -48.07 13.11
N LEU A 54 -10.66 -47.30 14.06
CA LEU A 54 -12.08 -47.02 14.19
C LEU A 54 -12.29 -45.51 14.18
N ASP A 55 -12.97 -45.01 13.16
CA ASP A 55 -13.38 -43.61 13.06
C ASP A 55 -14.91 -43.52 13.14
N VAL A 56 -15.42 -42.94 14.23
CA VAL A 56 -16.84 -42.64 14.43
C VAL A 56 -17.06 -41.14 14.64
N SER A 57 -16.12 -40.32 14.17
CA SER A 57 -16.13 -38.87 14.35
C SER A 57 -17.24 -38.16 13.58
N HIS A 58 -17.55 -36.91 13.94
CA HIS A 58 -18.61 -36.12 13.31
C HIS A 58 -19.96 -36.86 13.30
N ASN A 59 -20.40 -37.26 14.49
CA ASN A 59 -21.70 -37.89 14.72
C ASN A 59 -22.37 -37.20 15.93
N LEU A 60 -23.42 -37.79 16.46
CA LEU A 60 -24.21 -37.24 17.56
C LEU A 60 -24.20 -38.17 18.79
N ILE A 61 -23.11 -38.93 18.97
CA ILE A 61 -23.01 -39.98 19.98
C ILE A 61 -22.81 -39.34 21.37
N GLY A 62 -23.71 -39.67 22.30
CA GLY A 62 -23.64 -39.27 23.71
C GLY A 62 -22.93 -40.31 24.58
N SER A 63 -22.45 -39.89 25.78
CA SER A 63 -21.77 -40.79 26.73
C SER A 63 -22.66 -41.93 27.22
N GLU A 64 -23.98 -41.76 27.23
CA GLU A 64 -24.96 -42.77 27.63
C GLU A 64 -24.99 -44.01 26.71
N TRP A 65 -24.36 -43.93 25.54
CA TRP A 65 -24.23 -45.04 24.59
C TRP A 65 -22.84 -45.68 24.57
N ILE A 66 -21.95 -45.27 25.49
CA ILE A 66 -20.62 -45.85 25.66
C ILE A 66 -20.62 -46.70 26.93
N PHE A 67 -21.03 -47.96 26.79
CA PHE A 67 -20.97 -48.97 27.85
C PHE A 67 -19.56 -49.62 27.93
N PRO A 68 -19.18 -50.23 29.07
CA PRO A 68 -17.89 -50.94 29.22
C PRO A 68 -17.62 -52.00 28.14
N GLU A 69 -18.67 -52.62 27.62
CA GLU A 69 -18.60 -53.67 26.60
C GLU A 69 -18.47 -53.13 25.17
N THR A 70 -18.72 -51.83 24.95
CA THR A 70 -18.80 -51.21 23.61
C THR A 70 -17.55 -51.46 22.78
N PHE A 71 -16.38 -51.30 23.40
CA PHE A 71 -15.08 -51.46 22.75
C PHE A 71 -14.35 -52.73 23.18
N ALA A 72 -14.94 -53.60 24.00
CA ALA A 72 -14.22 -54.67 24.70
C ALA A 72 -13.42 -55.60 23.76
N ASP A 73 -13.95 -55.92 22.58
CA ASP A 73 -13.29 -56.80 21.60
C ASP A 73 -12.22 -56.08 20.76
N LEU A 74 -12.13 -54.74 20.81
CA LEU A 74 -11.22 -53.91 20.00
C LEU A 74 -9.79 -53.85 20.58
N ILE A 75 -9.25 -54.99 21.02
CA ILE A 75 -7.98 -55.07 21.76
C ILE A 75 -6.73 -54.65 20.95
N ARG A 76 -6.83 -54.62 19.62
CA ARG A 76 -5.74 -54.26 18.69
C ARG A 76 -5.89 -52.86 18.08
N VAL A 77 -6.93 -52.11 18.48
CA VAL A 77 -7.15 -50.78 17.92
C VAL A 77 -5.95 -49.88 18.25
N VAL A 78 -5.45 -49.19 17.24
CA VAL A 78 -4.30 -48.28 17.29
C VAL A 78 -4.78 -46.84 17.25
N VAL A 79 -5.78 -46.56 16.42
CA VAL A 79 -6.40 -45.23 16.27
C VAL A 79 -7.89 -45.34 16.55
N LEU A 80 -8.36 -44.55 17.51
CA LEU A 80 -9.77 -44.40 17.83
C LEU A 80 -10.15 -42.93 17.75
N ASP A 81 -11.03 -42.60 16.80
CA ASP A 81 -11.56 -41.25 16.62
C ASP A 81 -13.02 -41.16 17.05
N LEU A 82 -13.24 -40.45 18.16
CA LEU A 82 -14.53 -40.10 18.75
C LEU A 82 -14.77 -38.58 18.71
N GLY A 83 -13.97 -37.82 17.95
CA GLY A 83 -14.08 -36.38 17.86
C GLY A 83 -15.39 -35.90 17.22
N HIS A 84 -15.77 -34.65 17.47
CA HIS A 84 -17.02 -34.06 16.95
C HIS A 84 -18.25 -34.93 17.25
N ASN A 85 -18.45 -35.28 18.53
CA ASN A 85 -19.61 -35.99 19.05
C ASN A 85 -20.21 -35.21 20.24
N ARG A 86 -21.04 -35.85 21.07
CA ARG A 86 -21.70 -35.24 22.24
C ARG A 86 -21.34 -35.94 23.54
N LEU A 87 -20.11 -36.46 23.63
CA LEU A 87 -19.63 -37.10 24.86
C LEU A 87 -19.52 -36.06 25.98
N ARG A 88 -20.03 -36.37 27.16
CA ARG A 88 -20.01 -35.50 28.35
C ARG A 88 -19.01 -35.97 29.41
N ALA A 89 -18.76 -37.27 29.48
CA ALA A 89 -17.82 -37.83 30.44
C ALA A 89 -17.03 -39.00 29.86
N VAL A 90 -15.83 -39.21 30.40
CA VAL A 90 -14.99 -40.39 30.19
C VAL A 90 -14.70 -41.01 31.57
N ASN A 91 -14.89 -42.31 31.70
CA ASN A 91 -14.72 -43.04 32.96
C ASN A 91 -13.67 -44.17 32.83
N ALA A 92 -13.22 -44.71 33.96
CA ALA A 92 -12.27 -45.84 34.05
C ALA A 92 -12.66 -47.07 33.21
N SER A 93 -13.97 -47.32 33.04
CA SER A 93 -14.47 -48.45 32.25
C SER A 93 -14.55 -48.18 30.74
N THR A 94 -14.49 -46.91 30.30
CA THR A 94 -14.68 -46.52 28.89
C THR A 94 -13.62 -47.14 27.98
N PHE A 95 -12.35 -47.13 28.40
CA PHE A 95 -11.21 -47.61 27.60
C PHE A 95 -10.40 -48.74 28.26
N GLN A 96 -11.03 -49.53 29.12
CA GLN A 96 -10.34 -50.49 30.00
C GLN A 96 -9.63 -51.66 29.26
N ASN A 97 -9.99 -51.91 28.00
CA ASN A 97 -9.48 -53.05 27.20
C ASN A 97 -8.59 -52.62 26.02
N GLN A 98 -8.38 -51.31 25.81
CA GLN A 98 -7.74 -50.75 24.61
C GLN A 98 -6.22 -50.60 24.79
N TYR A 99 -5.56 -51.69 25.18
CA TYR A 99 -4.13 -51.69 25.53
C TYR A 99 -3.17 -51.36 24.38
N SER A 100 -3.62 -51.53 23.13
CA SER A 100 -2.82 -51.26 21.91
C SER A 100 -2.95 -49.83 21.38
N LEU A 101 -3.83 -49.02 21.98
CA LEU A 101 -4.20 -47.72 21.46
C LEU A 101 -3.00 -46.76 21.52
N GLN A 102 -2.74 -46.08 20.40
CA GLN A 102 -1.64 -45.11 20.25
C GLN A 102 -2.16 -43.69 20.07
N ILE A 103 -3.31 -43.52 19.40
CA ILE A 103 -3.91 -42.22 19.12
C ILE A 103 -5.39 -42.24 19.49
N LEU A 104 -5.77 -41.30 20.36
CA LEU A 104 -7.16 -41.11 20.80
C LEU A 104 -7.61 -39.67 20.54
N TYR A 105 -8.61 -39.51 19.68
CA TYR A 105 -9.26 -38.23 19.43
C TYR A 105 -10.60 -38.15 20.17
N LEU A 106 -10.71 -37.14 21.02
CA LEU A 106 -11.91 -36.78 21.79
C LEU A 106 -12.23 -35.28 21.63
N ASN A 107 -11.63 -34.60 20.64
CA ASN A 107 -11.81 -33.18 20.40
C ASN A 107 -13.23 -32.82 19.96
N HIS A 108 -13.67 -31.58 20.22
CA HIS A 108 -15.02 -31.10 19.90
C HIS A 108 -16.11 -32.03 20.44
N ASN A 109 -16.06 -32.30 21.75
CA ASN A 109 -17.15 -32.96 22.46
C ASN A 109 -17.69 -32.01 23.55
N GLU A 110 -18.55 -32.51 24.42
CA GLU A 110 -19.10 -31.78 25.57
C GLU A 110 -18.45 -32.24 26.89
N ILE A 111 -17.22 -32.77 26.85
CA ILE A 111 -16.62 -33.45 28.01
C ILE A 111 -16.34 -32.43 29.10
N ASP A 112 -17.03 -32.55 30.24
CA ASP A 112 -16.83 -31.71 31.42
C ASP A 112 -16.16 -32.47 32.58
N LEU A 113 -16.19 -33.81 32.55
CA LEU A 113 -15.60 -34.68 33.56
C LEU A 113 -14.80 -35.84 32.94
N ILE A 114 -13.56 -36.00 33.40
CA ILE A 114 -12.76 -37.21 33.20
C ILE A 114 -12.57 -37.84 34.58
N GLY A 115 -13.09 -39.05 34.78
CA GLY A 115 -12.96 -39.76 36.04
C GLY A 115 -11.51 -40.20 36.31
N ASP A 116 -11.18 -40.41 37.58
CA ASP A 116 -9.85 -40.89 37.97
C ASP A 116 -9.52 -42.22 37.28
N ASN A 117 -8.29 -42.35 36.79
CA ASN A 117 -7.79 -43.56 36.13
C ASN A 117 -8.54 -43.92 34.82
N SER A 118 -9.27 -42.97 34.21
CA SER A 118 -9.97 -43.16 32.93
C SER A 118 -9.09 -43.70 31.80
N PHE A 119 -7.79 -43.39 31.84
CA PHE A 119 -6.82 -43.79 30.83
C PHE A 119 -5.77 -44.79 31.34
N ALA A 120 -5.95 -45.36 32.53
CA ALA A 120 -4.91 -46.15 33.20
C ALA A 120 -4.46 -47.40 32.42
N SER A 121 -5.34 -47.94 31.57
CA SER A 121 -5.04 -49.12 30.73
C SER A 121 -4.35 -48.75 29.41
N LEU A 122 -4.25 -47.47 29.06
CA LEU A 122 -3.75 -46.99 27.76
C LEU A 122 -2.22 -46.76 27.79
N TYR A 123 -1.47 -47.75 28.25
CA TYR A 123 -0.02 -47.64 28.47
C TYR A 123 0.82 -47.45 27.18
N ASN A 124 0.23 -47.64 26.00
CA ASN A 124 0.84 -47.40 24.68
C ASN A 124 0.39 -46.10 24.00
N LEU A 125 -0.39 -45.25 24.69
CA LEU A 125 -0.96 -44.05 24.09
C LEU A 125 0.12 -42.97 23.92
N HIS A 126 0.33 -42.53 22.68
CA HIS A 126 1.29 -41.49 22.32
C HIS A 126 0.62 -40.13 22.14
N THR A 127 -0.60 -40.11 21.61
CA THR A 127 -1.34 -38.88 21.33
C THR A 127 -2.74 -38.91 21.93
N LEU A 128 -3.06 -37.90 22.74
CA LEU A 128 -4.38 -37.68 23.31
C LEU A 128 -4.87 -36.26 22.99
N VAL A 129 -5.99 -36.17 22.27
CA VAL A 129 -6.58 -34.88 21.87
C VAL A 129 -7.93 -34.66 22.55
N LEU A 130 -7.97 -33.72 23.48
CA LEU A 130 -9.15 -33.30 24.25
C LEU A 130 -9.52 -31.83 23.98
N ARG A 131 -9.00 -31.23 22.90
CA ARG A 131 -9.27 -29.83 22.51
C ARG A 131 -10.76 -29.56 22.30
N GLN A 132 -11.23 -28.35 22.62
CA GLN A 132 -12.63 -27.95 22.40
C GLN A 132 -13.59 -28.88 23.15
N ASN A 133 -13.42 -28.92 24.46
CA ASN A 133 -14.32 -29.58 25.41
C ASN A 133 -14.69 -28.58 26.52
N ARG A 134 -15.27 -29.04 27.62
CA ARG A 134 -15.73 -28.20 28.74
C ARG A 134 -15.01 -28.53 30.05
N LEU A 135 -13.78 -29.02 29.96
CA LEU A 135 -13.00 -29.39 31.13
C LEU A 135 -12.67 -28.14 31.95
N LYS A 136 -12.99 -28.16 33.24
CA LYS A 136 -12.74 -27.04 34.16
C LYS A 136 -11.45 -27.19 34.98
N GLN A 137 -11.03 -28.43 35.19
CA GLN A 137 -9.87 -28.75 35.99
C GLN A 137 -9.19 -30.03 35.54
N VAL A 138 -7.90 -30.17 35.87
CA VAL A 138 -7.15 -31.41 35.71
C VAL A 138 -6.72 -31.90 37.09
N GLY A 139 -7.28 -33.03 37.52
CA GLY A 139 -6.95 -33.67 38.80
C GLY A 139 -5.70 -34.58 38.75
N PRO A 140 -5.19 -35.01 39.90
CA PRO A 140 -3.93 -35.76 40.02
C PRO A 140 -3.96 -37.16 39.37
N PHE A 141 -5.14 -37.77 39.22
CA PHE A 141 -5.30 -39.11 38.65
C PHE A 141 -5.94 -39.12 37.26
N THR A 142 -6.16 -37.95 36.66
CA THR A 142 -6.81 -37.79 35.35
C THR A 142 -6.04 -38.52 34.24
N PHE A 143 -4.72 -38.31 34.18
CA PHE A 143 -3.83 -38.89 33.16
C PHE A 143 -2.94 -40.02 33.71
N ASN A 144 -3.38 -40.68 34.79
CA ASN A 144 -2.64 -41.79 35.36
C ASN A 144 -2.53 -42.94 34.32
N GLY A 145 -1.37 -43.60 34.27
CA GLY A 145 -1.06 -44.69 33.33
C GLY A 145 -0.48 -44.27 31.97
N LEU A 146 -0.47 -42.97 31.63
CA LEU A 146 -0.01 -42.47 30.32
C LEU A 146 1.52 -42.23 30.25
N TYR A 147 2.31 -43.27 30.50
CA TYR A 147 3.78 -43.18 30.65
C TYR A 147 4.56 -42.85 29.36
N VAL A 148 3.99 -43.17 28.19
CA VAL A 148 4.63 -42.97 26.88
C VAL A 148 4.02 -41.84 26.07
N LEU A 149 3.09 -41.08 26.67
CA LEU A 149 2.40 -39.98 26.00
C LEU A 149 3.42 -38.93 25.54
N SER A 150 3.41 -38.61 24.25
CA SER A 150 4.27 -37.60 23.64
C SER A 150 3.53 -36.30 23.38
N ASP A 151 2.23 -36.36 23.07
CA ASP A 151 1.44 -35.20 22.65
C ASP A 151 0.09 -35.17 23.37
N LEU A 152 -0.16 -34.10 24.11
CA LEU A 152 -1.39 -33.87 24.85
C LEU A 152 -1.99 -32.52 24.48
N SER A 153 -3.21 -32.54 23.96
CA SER A 153 -3.95 -31.32 23.67
C SER A 153 -5.15 -31.14 24.59
N LEU A 154 -5.10 -30.10 25.42
CA LEU A 154 -6.17 -29.63 26.30
C LEU A 154 -6.62 -28.20 25.93
N ALA A 155 -6.31 -27.78 24.70
CA ALA A 155 -6.59 -26.44 24.22
C ALA A 155 -8.09 -26.14 24.16
N GLU A 156 -8.49 -24.88 24.25
CA GLU A 156 -9.88 -24.44 24.12
C GLU A 156 -10.83 -25.24 25.02
N ASN A 157 -10.51 -25.28 26.31
CA ASN A 157 -11.38 -25.79 27.36
C ASN A 157 -11.69 -24.65 28.35
N GLU A 158 -12.29 -24.97 29.49
CA GLU A 158 -12.59 -24.01 30.55
C GLU A 158 -11.62 -24.18 31.74
N ILE A 159 -10.38 -24.64 31.48
CA ILE A 159 -9.47 -25.07 32.55
C ILE A 159 -8.98 -23.85 33.31
N ASN A 160 -9.34 -23.74 34.59
CA ASN A 160 -8.84 -22.71 35.49
C ASN A 160 -7.90 -23.25 36.59
N ARG A 161 -7.84 -24.58 36.76
CA ARG A 161 -7.04 -25.24 37.79
C ARG A 161 -6.42 -26.52 37.28
N VAL A 162 -5.12 -26.69 37.51
CA VAL A 162 -4.37 -27.92 37.25
C VAL A 162 -3.70 -28.31 38.56
N ASP A 163 -3.96 -29.52 39.04
CA ASP A 163 -3.34 -30.04 40.26
C ASP A 163 -1.83 -30.23 40.08
N ASP A 164 -1.03 -29.98 41.12
CA ASP A 164 0.43 -30.05 41.09
C ASP A 164 0.98 -31.42 40.63
N ASN A 165 0.21 -32.50 40.84
CA ASN A 165 0.59 -33.85 40.44
C ASN A 165 -0.09 -34.34 39.16
N ALA A 166 -0.86 -33.49 38.47
CA ALA A 166 -1.65 -33.85 37.29
C ALA A 166 -0.86 -34.59 36.19
N PHE A 167 0.42 -34.26 36.03
CA PHE A 167 1.29 -34.80 34.97
C PHE A 167 2.39 -35.75 35.48
N ARG A 168 2.32 -36.22 36.73
CA ARG A 168 3.31 -37.12 37.36
C ARG A 168 3.69 -38.32 36.49
N ASN A 169 2.72 -38.90 35.77
CA ASN A 169 2.92 -40.10 34.96
C ASN A 169 3.24 -39.79 33.49
N CYS A 170 3.21 -38.52 33.07
CA CYS A 170 3.40 -38.11 31.67
C CYS A 170 4.80 -37.52 31.43
N THR A 171 5.86 -38.06 32.07
CA THR A 171 7.20 -37.43 32.05
C THR A 171 7.86 -37.38 30.68
N ASN A 172 7.42 -38.22 29.73
CA ASN A 172 7.92 -38.30 28.35
C ASN A 172 7.24 -37.31 27.39
N LEU A 173 6.29 -36.51 27.88
CA LEU A 173 5.53 -35.57 27.05
C LEU A 173 6.47 -34.58 26.37
N GLN A 174 6.31 -34.43 25.05
CA GLN A 174 7.09 -33.55 24.20
C GLN A 174 6.31 -32.31 23.82
N SER A 175 4.99 -32.41 23.64
CA SER A 175 4.10 -31.29 23.34
C SER A 175 2.91 -31.23 24.30
N LEU A 176 2.70 -30.05 24.89
CA LEU A 176 1.55 -29.75 25.74
C LEU A 176 0.84 -28.49 25.24
N HIS A 177 -0.45 -28.63 24.93
CA HIS A 177 -1.29 -27.52 24.50
C HIS A 177 -2.33 -27.22 25.58
N LEU A 178 -2.19 -26.06 26.22
CA LEU A 178 -3.11 -25.51 27.22
C LEU A 178 -3.67 -24.14 26.77
N ASN A 179 -3.50 -23.79 25.51
CA ASN A 179 -3.96 -22.51 24.98
C ASN A 179 -5.49 -22.38 24.92
N GLY A 180 -6.02 -21.16 25.03
CA GLY A 180 -7.47 -20.92 25.02
C GLY A 180 -8.17 -21.46 26.26
N ASN A 181 -7.55 -21.32 27.44
CA ASN A 181 -8.12 -21.75 28.72
C ASN A 181 -8.26 -20.54 29.66
N LEU A 182 -8.57 -20.80 30.94
CA LEU A 182 -8.81 -19.78 31.96
C LEU A 182 -7.71 -19.78 33.03
N LEU A 183 -6.48 -20.13 32.68
CA LEU A 183 -5.36 -20.21 33.61
C LEU A 183 -4.91 -18.80 34.03
N ALA A 184 -4.88 -18.53 35.34
CA ALA A 184 -4.38 -17.26 35.89
C ALA A 184 -2.85 -17.26 36.11
N GLU A 185 -2.25 -18.44 36.21
CA GLU A 185 -0.82 -18.66 36.39
C GLU A 185 -0.38 -19.94 35.67
N VAL A 186 0.93 -20.06 35.42
CA VAL A 186 1.50 -21.27 34.81
C VAL A 186 1.47 -22.39 35.86
N PRO A 187 0.83 -23.54 35.57
CA PRO A 187 0.75 -24.63 36.54
C PRO A 187 2.10 -25.21 36.93
N VAL A 188 2.34 -25.39 38.25
CA VAL A 188 3.56 -26.00 38.80
C VAL A 188 3.78 -27.42 38.27
N ALA A 189 2.69 -28.14 37.98
CA ALA A 189 2.71 -29.48 37.42
C ALA A 189 3.50 -29.62 36.11
N ILE A 190 3.64 -28.52 35.34
CA ILE A 190 4.44 -28.51 34.10
C ILE A 190 5.90 -28.87 34.41
N GLY A 191 6.42 -28.49 35.57
CA GLY A 191 7.78 -28.80 35.99
C GLY A 191 8.09 -30.31 36.11
N ALA A 192 7.09 -31.19 36.10
CA ALA A 192 7.28 -32.65 36.03
C ALA A 192 7.64 -33.14 34.61
N LEU A 193 7.38 -32.34 33.56
CA LEU A 193 7.50 -32.70 32.14
C LEU A 193 8.92 -32.47 31.61
N ARG A 194 9.85 -33.36 31.96
CA ARG A 194 11.29 -33.18 31.68
C ARG A 194 11.69 -33.29 30.20
N SER A 195 10.85 -33.93 29.38
CA SER A 195 11.08 -34.10 27.93
C SER A 195 10.34 -33.08 27.06
N LEU A 196 9.69 -32.09 27.68
CA LEU A 196 8.86 -31.11 26.98
C LEU A 196 9.70 -30.26 26.02
N LYS A 197 9.26 -30.18 24.76
CA LYS A 197 9.86 -29.39 23.68
C LYS A 197 9.00 -28.19 23.31
N THR A 198 7.68 -28.35 23.36
CA THR A 198 6.73 -27.30 22.97
C THR A 198 5.65 -27.13 24.04
N LEU A 199 5.48 -25.89 24.49
CA LEU A 199 4.47 -25.51 25.47
C LEU A 199 3.64 -24.35 24.95
N HIS A 200 2.35 -24.58 24.77
CA HIS A 200 1.40 -23.56 24.32
C HIS A 200 0.50 -23.13 25.49
N LEU A 201 0.63 -21.88 25.89
CA LEU A 201 -0.13 -21.22 26.96
C LEU A 201 -0.79 -19.92 26.46
N ASN A 202 -0.87 -19.73 25.13
CA ASN A 202 -1.50 -18.55 24.56
C ASN A 202 -3.00 -18.48 24.90
N ASP A 203 -3.58 -17.29 24.86
CA ASP A 203 -5.00 -17.04 25.11
C ASP A 203 -5.46 -17.61 26.48
N ASN A 204 -4.79 -17.14 27.54
CA ASN A 204 -5.11 -17.44 28.94
C ASN A 204 -5.17 -16.13 29.74
N GLY A 205 -5.28 -16.21 31.07
CA GLY A 205 -5.30 -15.06 31.97
C GLY A 205 -3.98 -14.83 32.72
N LEU A 206 -2.83 -15.22 32.14
CA LEU A 206 -1.54 -15.15 32.84
C LEU A 206 -1.10 -13.69 33.07
N LYS A 207 -0.79 -13.33 34.32
CA LYS A 207 -0.40 -11.95 34.69
C LYS A 207 1.09 -11.74 34.92
N VAL A 208 1.79 -12.76 35.41
CA VAL A 208 3.20 -12.64 35.82
C VAL A 208 3.95 -13.94 35.52
N ILE A 209 5.19 -13.83 35.04
CA ILE A 209 6.17 -14.91 34.99
C ILE A 209 7.32 -14.56 35.92
N ARG A 210 7.67 -15.48 36.83
CA ARG A 210 8.74 -15.33 37.83
C ARG A 210 9.89 -16.29 37.52
N ASN A 211 11.05 -16.07 38.14
CA ASN A 211 12.26 -16.87 37.92
C ASN A 211 12.09 -18.38 38.19
N SER A 212 11.16 -18.77 39.06
CA SER A 212 10.87 -20.16 39.39
C SER A 212 9.64 -20.73 38.68
N THR A 213 9.00 -19.98 37.77
CA THR A 213 7.72 -20.37 37.14
C THR A 213 7.85 -21.65 36.33
N PHE A 214 8.98 -21.85 35.66
CA PHE A 214 9.26 -23.05 34.86
C PHE A 214 10.21 -24.04 35.55
N GLY A 215 10.45 -23.86 36.85
CA GLY A 215 11.29 -24.76 37.64
C GLY A 215 10.51 -25.99 38.09
N GLY A 216 11.12 -27.17 37.98
CA GLY A 216 10.54 -28.42 38.50
C GLY A 216 10.71 -28.61 40.00
N PRO A 217 9.97 -29.57 40.61
CA PRO A 217 10.19 -29.99 42.00
C PRO A 217 11.65 -30.47 42.16
N GLY A 218 12.46 -29.71 42.89
CA GLY A 218 13.90 -29.96 43.07
C GLY A 218 14.85 -29.01 42.33
N GLY A 219 14.35 -27.95 41.67
CA GLY A 219 15.19 -26.87 41.14
C GLY A 219 15.86 -27.16 39.79
N GLY A 220 15.25 -28.02 38.96
CA GLY A 220 15.71 -28.28 37.59
C GLY A 220 14.73 -27.72 36.56
N GLY A 221 15.20 -26.82 35.70
CA GLY A 221 14.44 -26.27 34.58
C GLY A 221 14.29 -27.21 33.38
N HIS A 222 13.53 -26.77 32.38
CA HIS A 222 13.27 -27.51 31.15
C HIS A 222 14.45 -27.42 30.17
N GLN A 223 15.30 -28.45 30.17
CA GLN A 223 16.49 -28.51 29.33
C GLN A 223 16.22 -28.74 27.84
N HIS A 224 14.99 -29.09 27.46
CA HIS A 224 14.62 -29.43 26.09
C HIS A 224 13.55 -28.51 25.49
N LEU A 225 13.02 -27.56 26.27
CA LEU A 225 11.94 -26.70 25.79
C LEU A 225 12.47 -25.72 24.75
N GLN A 226 11.96 -25.83 23.53
CA GLN A 226 12.38 -25.04 22.37
C GLN A 226 11.35 -23.98 21.99
N VAL A 227 10.06 -24.23 22.24
CA VAL A 227 8.97 -23.33 21.88
C VAL A 227 8.12 -23.03 23.10
N LEU A 228 7.99 -21.76 23.43
CA LEU A 228 7.09 -21.26 24.47
C LEU A 228 6.18 -20.18 23.87
N ARG A 229 4.87 -20.45 23.86
CA ARG A 229 3.86 -19.50 23.41
C ARG A 229 3.04 -18.98 24.58
N LEU A 230 3.10 -17.67 24.78
CA LEU A 230 2.44 -16.92 25.86
C LEU A 230 1.60 -15.76 25.28
N ALA A 231 1.35 -15.74 23.97
CA ALA A 231 0.59 -14.67 23.35
C ALA A 231 -0.86 -14.59 23.87
N GLY A 232 -1.49 -13.42 23.83
CA GLY A 232 -2.90 -13.29 24.23
C GLY A 232 -3.13 -13.49 25.73
N ASN A 233 -2.16 -13.09 26.57
CA ASN A 233 -2.26 -13.12 28.03
C ASN A 233 -2.34 -11.69 28.60
N GLU A 234 -2.27 -11.55 29.93
CA GLU A 234 -2.31 -10.27 30.63
C GLU A 234 -0.95 -9.88 31.22
N LEU A 235 0.16 -10.33 30.62
CA LEU A 235 1.51 -10.06 31.15
C LEU A 235 1.82 -8.57 31.05
N THR A 236 2.26 -7.96 32.16
CA THR A 236 2.60 -6.52 32.21
C THR A 236 4.10 -6.22 32.14
N ASN A 237 4.93 -7.17 32.56
CA ASN A 237 6.38 -7.08 32.55
C ASN A 237 7.02 -8.48 32.58
N LEU A 238 8.34 -8.51 32.38
CA LEU A 238 9.16 -9.71 32.56
C LEU A 238 10.48 -9.31 33.24
N THR A 239 10.81 -10.00 34.33
CA THR A 239 12.02 -9.71 35.11
C THR A 239 13.21 -10.55 34.66
N ARG A 240 14.42 -10.04 34.85
CA ARG A 240 15.65 -10.83 34.61
C ARG A 240 15.66 -12.10 35.47
N GLY A 241 15.99 -13.23 34.88
CA GLY A 241 15.92 -14.55 35.50
C GLY A 241 14.64 -15.32 35.16
N ALA A 242 13.61 -14.69 34.57
CA ALA A 242 12.34 -15.35 34.26
C ALA A 242 12.48 -16.51 33.25
N LEU A 243 13.51 -16.46 32.39
CA LEU A 243 13.79 -17.47 31.38
C LEU A 243 14.99 -18.37 31.72
N LYS A 244 15.58 -18.21 32.92
CA LYS A 244 16.79 -18.94 33.36
C LYS A 244 16.64 -20.46 33.31
N GLU A 245 15.43 -20.95 33.56
CA GLU A 245 15.11 -22.38 33.56
C GLU A 245 14.87 -22.95 32.14
N LEU A 246 15.05 -22.14 31.09
CA LEU A 246 14.76 -22.50 29.69
C LEU A 246 15.99 -22.32 28.76
N PRO A 247 17.13 -22.97 29.02
CA PRO A 247 18.38 -22.70 28.28
C PRO A 247 18.35 -23.10 26.80
N ALA A 248 17.45 -24.01 26.41
CA ALA A 248 17.29 -24.51 25.04
C ALA A 248 16.21 -23.77 24.22
N LEU A 249 15.64 -22.69 24.77
CA LEU A 249 14.52 -21.98 24.16
C LEU A 249 14.94 -21.27 22.86
N GLN A 250 14.28 -21.62 21.75
CA GLN A 250 14.56 -21.07 20.42
C GLN A 250 13.46 -20.11 19.95
N HIS A 251 12.23 -20.31 20.39
CA HIS A 251 11.06 -19.57 19.97
C HIS A 251 10.27 -19.10 21.18
N LEU A 252 10.16 -17.79 21.33
CA LEU A 252 9.38 -17.15 22.39
C LEU A 252 8.36 -16.22 21.76
N ASP A 253 7.09 -16.44 22.10
CA ASP A 253 5.98 -15.62 21.64
C ASP A 253 5.27 -14.98 22.85
N LEU A 254 5.42 -13.66 22.97
CA LEU A 254 4.85 -12.78 23.99
C LEU A 254 3.87 -11.77 23.36
N GLY A 255 3.44 -11.99 22.11
CA GLY A 255 2.55 -11.07 21.41
C GLY A 255 1.21 -10.87 22.13
N TRP A 256 0.49 -9.79 21.84
CA TRP A 256 -0.87 -9.57 22.37
C TRP A 256 -0.94 -9.67 23.91
N ASN A 257 0.00 -9.03 24.59
CA ASN A 257 0.02 -8.93 26.05
C ASN A 257 -0.15 -7.44 26.46
N ARG A 258 0.18 -7.11 27.71
CA ARG A 258 0.14 -5.74 28.23
C ARG A 258 1.53 -5.26 28.67
N ILE A 259 2.58 -5.75 28.02
CA ILE A 259 3.96 -5.52 28.43
C ILE A 259 4.32 -4.06 28.16
N GLY A 260 4.50 -3.28 29.23
CA GLY A 260 4.94 -1.89 29.15
C GLY A 260 6.45 -1.72 29.37
N SER A 261 7.06 -2.63 30.13
CA SER A 261 8.49 -2.61 30.41
C SER A 261 9.08 -4.01 30.53
N LEU A 262 10.35 -4.14 30.15
CA LEU A 262 11.15 -5.36 30.24
C LEU A 262 12.48 -5.00 30.91
N ASP A 263 12.97 -5.84 31.80
CA ASP A 263 14.28 -5.64 32.42
C ASP A 263 15.40 -5.73 31.38
N HIS A 264 16.46 -4.93 31.56
CA HIS A 264 17.65 -5.02 30.73
C HIS A 264 18.24 -6.43 30.78
N GLY A 265 18.55 -6.99 29.60
CA GLY A 265 19.10 -8.34 29.46
C GLY A 265 18.15 -9.46 29.90
N VAL A 266 16.83 -9.23 29.93
CA VAL A 266 15.84 -10.27 30.30
C VAL A 266 15.92 -11.51 29.41
N PHE A 267 16.32 -11.36 28.15
CA PHE A 267 16.44 -12.46 27.19
C PHE A 267 17.82 -13.12 27.20
N ASP A 268 18.81 -12.55 27.90
CA ASP A 268 20.19 -13.08 27.95
C ASP A 268 20.25 -14.47 28.61
N ASP A 269 19.24 -14.80 29.43
CA ASP A 269 19.08 -16.11 30.06
C ASP A 269 18.80 -17.24 29.05
N ALA A 270 18.35 -16.89 27.83
CA ALA A 270 18.01 -17.83 26.76
C ALA A 270 18.85 -17.54 25.49
N PRO A 271 20.16 -17.82 25.50
CA PRO A 271 21.08 -17.44 24.41
C PRO A 271 20.87 -18.20 23.09
N THR A 272 20.04 -19.25 23.11
CA THR A 272 19.70 -20.05 21.92
C THR A 272 18.47 -19.51 21.17
N LEU A 273 17.89 -18.41 21.64
CA LEU A 273 16.74 -17.75 21.00
C LEU A 273 17.05 -17.38 19.54
N LYS A 274 16.18 -17.84 18.66
CA LYS A 274 16.19 -17.54 17.21
C LYS A 274 15.04 -16.66 16.80
N ARG A 275 13.91 -16.73 17.52
CA ARG A 275 12.69 -15.98 17.21
C ARG A 275 12.07 -15.42 18.47
N ILE A 276 11.84 -14.12 18.47
CA ILE A 276 11.11 -13.42 19.53
C ILE A 276 9.98 -12.62 18.89
N ASN A 277 8.76 -12.83 19.38
CA ASN A 277 7.60 -12.03 19.05
C ASN A 277 7.10 -11.29 20.31
N VAL A 278 7.04 -9.96 20.24
CA VAL A 278 6.50 -9.08 21.29
C VAL A 278 5.52 -8.08 20.67
N GLU A 279 4.87 -8.46 19.56
CA GLU A 279 3.91 -7.61 18.88
C GLU A 279 2.70 -7.26 19.76
N ASN A 280 1.99 -6.17 19.46
CA ASN A 280 0.75 -5.80 20.16
C ASN A 280 0.95 -5.74 21.68
N ASN A 281 1.84 -4.87 22.12
CA ASN A 281 2.15 -4.60 23.53
C ASN A 281 2.23 -3.08 23.75
N PHE A 282 2.81 -2.64 24.87
CA PHE A 282 2.92 -1.22 25.24
C PHE A 282 4.38 -0.77 25.41
N LEU A 283 5.34 -1.43 24.76
CA LEU A 283 6.75 -1.08 24.85
C LEU A 283 7.00 0.32 24.27
N VAL A 284 7.75 1.14 25.02
CA VAL A 284 8.18 2.48 24.60
C VAL A 284 9.66 2.50 24.21
N ASP A 285 10.45 1.57 24.75
CA ASP A 285 11.89 1.44 24.52
C ASP A 285 12.28 -0.04 24.43
N ILE A 286 13.30 -0.33 23.62
CA ILE A 286 13.89 -1.66 23.42
C ILE A 286 15.37 -1.72 23.79
N ASN A 287 15.92 -0.66 24.37
CA ASN A 287 17.32 -0.58 24.74
C ASN A 287 17.73 -1.69 25.72
N GLY A 288 18.86 -2.34 25.41
CA GLY A 288 19.43 -3.37 26.26
C GLY A 288 18.68 -4.71 26.28
N LEU A 289 17.68 -4.90 25.42
CA LEU A 289 16.88 -6.12 25.41
C LEU A 289 17.47 -7.23 24.53
N PHE A 290 17.93 -6.89 23.33
CA PHE A 290 18.20 -7.89 22.28
C PHE A 290 19.67 -7.97 21.83
N MET A 291 20.50 -7.00 22.19
CA MET A 291 21.85 -6.81 21.65
C MET A 291 22.79 -8.02 21.82
N ASN A 292 22.62 -8.81 22.89
CA ASN A 292 23.48 -9.96 23.20
C ASN A 292 23.03 -11.27 22.51
N LEU A 293 21.89 -11.28 21.82
CA LEU A 293 21.28 -12.49 21.25
C LEU A 293 21.86 -12.82 19.87
N ASN A 294 23.07 -13.41 19.85
CA ASN A 294 23.83 -13.67 18.63
C ASN A 294 23.21 -14.70 17.67
N ASN A 295 22.18 -15.44 18.10
CA ASN A 295 21.47 -16.42 17.29
C ASN A 295 20.10 -15.92 16.80
N LEU A 296 19.71 -14.70 17.18
CA LEU A 296 18.39 -14.17 16.86
C LEU A 296 18.30 -13.90 15.36
N GLU A 297 17.33 -14.54 14.70
CA GLU A 297 17.08 -14.43 13.26
C GLU A 297 15.82 -13.62 12.95
N TYR A 298 14.82 -13.67 13.84
CA TYR A 298 13.54 -12.98 13.69
C TYR A 298 13.16 -12.24 14.98
N LEU A 299 12.85 -10.95 14.83
CA LEU A 299 12.34 -10.09 15.88
C LEU A 299 11.11 -9.36 15.38
N ASN A 300 10.00 -9.50 16.10
CA ASN A 300 8.79 -8.72 15.89
C ASN A 300 8.49 -7.92 17.16
N VAL A 301 8.54 -6.59 17.04
CA VAL A 301 8.13 -5.62 18.06
C VAL A 301 7.12 -4.62 17.47
N SER A 302 6.39 -5.05 16.44
CA SER A 302 5.34 -4.24 15.82
C SER A 302 4.18 -3.95 16.78
N HIS A 303 3.35 -2.96 16.45
CA HIS A 303 2.19 -2.57 17.27
C HIS A 303 2.57 -2.32 18.74
N ASN A 304 3.55 -1.44 18.93
CA ASN A 304 4.00 -0.97 20.24
C ASN A 304 3.98 0.58 20.22
N ARG A 305 4.68 1.23 21.17
CA ARG A 305 4.79 2.69 21.28
C ARG A 305 6.26 3.13 21.24
N ILE A 306 7.09 2.41 20.49
CA ILE A 306 8.53 2.67 20.42
C ILE A 306 8.73 4.02 19.72
N THR A 307 9.40 4.95 20.39
CA THR A 307 9.63 6.32 19.85
C THR A 307 11.02 6.50 19.26
N TRP A 308 12.01 5.71 19.70
CA TRP A 308 13.40 5.82 19.30
C TRP A 308 13.98 4.47 18.89
N PHE A 309 14.77 4.47 17.82
CA PHE A 309 15.39 3.26 17.27
C PHE A 309 16.80 3.56 16.75
N ASP A 310 17.74 2.67 17.06
CA ASP A 310 19.07 2.62 16.44
C ASP A 310 19.46 1.15 16.19
N TYR A 311 20.21 0.89 15.11
CA TYR A 311 20.66 -0.46 14.79
C TYR A 311 21.58 -1.09 15.86
N ALA A 312 22.16 -0.31 16.77
CA ALA A 312 22.90 -0.82 17.91
C ALA A 312 22.03 -1.59 18.93
N LEU A 313 20.71 -1.40 18.90
CA LEU A 313 19.77 -2.05 19.82
C LEU A 313 19.44 -3.50 19.42
N ILE A 314 19.79 -3.89 18.19
CA ILE A 314 19.49 -5.21 17.63
C ILE A 314 20.78 -6.01 17.39
N PRO A 315 20.72 -7.35 17.45
CA PRO A 315 21.88 -8.19 17.17
C PRO A 315 22.17 -8.25 15.67
N ARG A 316 23.46 -8.39 15.31
CA ARG A 316 23.91 -8.41 13.91
C ARG A 316 23.44 -9.64 13.12
N SER A 317 23.08 -10.71 13.82
CA SER A 317 22.59 -11.98 13.25
C SER A 317 21.18 -11.87 12.65
N LEU A 318 20.46 -10.81 12.97
CA LEU A 318 19.05 -10.65 12.63
C LEU A 318 18.83 -10.62 11.11
N ARG A 319 17.87 -11.42 10.64
CA ARG A 319 17.52 -11.54 9.22
C ARG A 319 16.19 -10.89 8.89
N ARG A 320 15.23 -10.96 9.81
CA ARG A 320 13.93 -10.32 9.68
C ARG A 320 13.61 -9.49 10.91
N LEU A 321 13.29 -8.23 10.67
CA LEU A 321 12.90 -7.26 11.69
C LEU A 321 11.55 -6.68 11.32
N ASP A 322 10.62 -6.74 12.26
CA ASP A 322 9.33 -6.11 12.14
C ASP A 322 9.13 -5.12 13.29
N ILE A 323 9.06 -3.84 12.94
CA ILE A 323 8.81 -2.72 13.86
C ILE A 323 7.64 -1.84 13.39
N HIS A 324 6.76 -2.37 12.53
CA HIS A 324 5.65 -1.58 12.00
C HIS A 324 4.66 -1.15 13.10
N HIS A 325 3.86 -0.12 12.85
CA HIS A 325 2.91 0.42 13.84
C HIS A 325 3.60 0.77 15.16
N ASN A 326 4.55 1.71 15.09
CA ASN A 326 5.23 2.31 16.24
C ASN A 326 5.28 3.84 16.04
N GLU A 327 6.02 4.55 16.88
CA GLU A 327 6.11 6.01 16.90
C GLU A 327 7.51 6.51 16.50
N ILE A 328 8.25 5.74 15.69
CA ILE A 328 9.65 5.99 15.36
C ILE A 328 9.78 7.14 14.35
N GLU A 329 10.58 8.16 14.67
CA GLU A 329 10.79 9.33 13.81
C GLU A 329 11.97 9.21 12.82
N SER A 330 12.94 8.35 13.11
CA SER A 330 14.11 8.15 12.26
C SER A 330 14.74 6.77 12.48
N LEU A 331 15.41 6.26 11.46
CA LEU A 331 16.20 5.04 11.53
C LEU A 331 17.63 5.38 11.94
N GLY A 332 17.92 5.31 13.25
CA GLY A 332 19.24 5.57 13.80
C GLY A 332 20.28 4.56 13.32
N ASN A 333 21.45 5.07 12.94
CA ASN A 333 22.61 4.26 12.59
C ASN A 333 23.91 4.96 13.05
N TYR A 334 23.99 5.30 14.33
CA TYR A 334 25.11 6.09 14.87
C TYR A 334 26.48 5.45 14.65
N PHE A 335 26.55 4.12 14.61
CA PHE A 335 27.79 3.35 14.48
C PHE A 335 28.04 2.78 13.06
N GLU A 336 27.33 3.27 12.04
CA GLU A 336 27.54 2.88 10.63
C GLU A 336 27.52 1.35 10.40
N LEU A 337 26.50 0.70 10.96
CA LEU A 337 26.37 -0.76 10.99
C LEU A 337 25.71 -1.34 9.73
N GLU A 338 25.30 -0.52 8.76
CA GLU A 338 24.49 -0.94 7.61
C GLU A 338 25.16 -2.04 6.77
N SER A 339 26.49 -2.09 6.77
CA SER A 339 27.29 -3.10 6.06
C SER A 339 27.48 -4.40 6.85
N ALA A 340 27.45 -4.33 8.18
CA ALA A 340 27.65 -5.46 9.09
C ALA A 340 26.37 -6.25 9.36
N LEU A 341 25.21 -5.61 9.27
CA LEU A 341 23.90 -6.22 9.52
C LEU A 341 23.55 -7.30 8.47
N GLN A 342 22.94 -8.39 8.93
CA GLN A 342 22.46 -9.50 8.09
C GLN A 342 20.99 -9.38 7.68
N LEU A 343 20.39 -8.19 7.86
CA LEU A 343 18.96 -7.97 7.67
C LEU A 343 18.56 -8.11 6.19
N GLU A 344 17.61 -9.01 5.92
CA GLU A 344 17.06 -9.29 4.60
C GLU A 344 15.64 -8.73 4.42
N GLU A 345 14.84 -8.77 5.49
CA GLU A 345 13.46 -8.28 5.48
C GLU A 345 13.24 -7.30 6.62
N PHE A 346 12.74 -6.12 6.28
CA PHE A 346 12.52 -5.05 7.24
C PHE A 346 11.18 -4.37 7.01
N ASP A 347 10.27 -4.52 7.97
CA ASP A 347 9.01 -3.76 7.97
C ASP A 347 9.08 -2.66 9.02
N VAL A 348 9.03 -1.41 8.54
CA VAL A 348 8.93 -0.20 9.36
C VAL A 348 7.77 0.68 8.89
N SER A 349 6.75 0.07 8.29
CA SER A 349 5.54 0.77 7.91
C SER A 349 4.79 1.34 9.13
N HIS A 350 3.88 2.29 8.91
CA HIS A 350 3.07 2.89 9.99
C HIS A 350 3.92 3.44 11.14
N ASN A 351 4.90 4.28 10.80
CA ASN A 351 5.76 5.00 11.75
C ASN A 351 5.75 6.51 11.42
N GLN A 352 6.66 7.28 12.00
CA GLN A 352 6.73 8.74 11.83
C GLN A 352 8.00 9.18 11.09
N ILE A 353 8.59 8.30 10.28
CA ILE A 353 9.87 8.55 9.61
C ILE A 353 9.75 9.72 8.62
N LYS A 354 10.69 10.66 8.67
CA LYS A 354 10.66 11.90 7.87
C LYS A 354 11.56 11.89 6.64
N GLU A 355 12.64 11.12 6.65
CA GLU A 355 13.60 11.04 5.56
C GLU A 355 14.30 9.69 5.52
N ILE A 356 14.86 9.33 4.36
CA ILE A 356 15.61 8.09 4.15
C ILE A 356 16.93 8.38 3.43
N SER A 357 18.02 7.83 3.95
CA SER A 357 19.37 7.93 3.40
C SER A 357 19.98 6.55 3.14
N GLY A 358 21.15 6.52 2.50
CA GLY A 358 21.88 5.28 2.23
C GLY A 358 22.29 4.51 3.49
N SER A 359 22.62 5.21 4.57
CA SER A 359 22.98 4.61 5.87
C SER A 359 21.76 4.18 6.67
N ALA A 360 20.59 4.77 6.43
CA ALA A 360 19.35 4.38 7.11
C ALA A 360 18.87 2.97 6.74
N ILE A 361 19.29 2.44 5.59
CA ILE A 361 18.88 1.11 5.10
C ILE A 361 20.07 0.14 5.17
N PRO A 362 19.92 -1.10 5.68
CA PRO A 362 20.98 -2.11 5.68
C PRO A 362 21.33 -2.65 4.29
N ASN A 363 22.60 -2.97 4.04
CA ASN A 363 23.10 -3.30 2.70
C ASN A 363 22.63 -4.66 2.14
N ARG A 364 22.29 -5.61 3.02
CA ARG A 364 21.82 -6.96 2.63
C ARG A 364 20.32 -7.05 2.41
N ILE A 365 19.60 -5.94 2.56
CA ILE A 365 18.16 -5.90 2.47
C ILE A 365 17.66 -6.41 1.11
N ARG A 366 16.60 -7.22 1.15
CA ARG A 366 15.88 -7.74 -0.01
C ARG A 366 14.51 -7.09 -0.14
N ARG A 367 13.81 -6.93 0.98
CA ARG A 367 12.48 -6.33 1.03
C ARG A 367 12.42 -5.33 2.18
N ILE A 368 11.98 -4.11 1.88
CA ILE A 368 11.74 -3.09 2.88
C ILE A 368 10.37 -2.44 2.65
N SER A 369 9.59 -2.33 3.72
CA SER A 369 8.35 -1.57 3.73
C SER A 369 8.54 -0.29 4.53
N LEU A 370 8.38 0.84 3.86
CA LEU A 370 8.43 2.20 4.41
C LEU A 370 7.06 2.90 4.23
N ALA A 371 6.02 2.11 3.93
CA ALA A 371 4.68 2.63 3.69
C ALA A 371 4.12 3.33 4.95
N ASP A 372 3.16 4.22 4.77
CA ASP A 372 2.41 4.83 5.88
C ASP A 372 3.33 5.54 6.90
N ASN A 373 4.32 6.28 6.38
CA ASN A 373 5.22 7.12 7.17
C ASN A 373 5.01 8.60 6.82
N ARG A 374 5.93 9.47 7.23
CA ARG A 374 5.91 10.91 6.92
C ARG A 374 7.11 11.32 6.04
N ILE A 375 7.59 10.40 5.19
CA ILE A 375 8.83 10.60 4.44
C ILE A 375 8.61 11.71 3.42
N ARG A 376 9.42 12.76 3.52
CA ARG A 376 9.42 13.91 2.59
C ARG A 376 10.57 13.85 1.59
N VAL A 377 11.69 13.26 1.99
CA VAL A 377 12.93 13.23 1.20
C VAL A 377 13.49 11.82 1.19
N VAL A 378 13.77 11.32 -0.02
CA VAL A 378 14.66 10.18 -0.24
C VAL A 378 15.97 10.75 -0.78
N HIS A 379 17.05 10.66 0.01
CA HIS A 379 18.35 11.21 -0.37
C HIS A 379 18.91 10.49 -1.61
N GLN A 380 19.73 11.19 -2.38
CA GLN A 380 20.38 10.64 -3.57
C GLN A 380 21.22 9.40 -3.21
N PHE A 381 21.24 8.40 -4.08
CA PHE A 381 21.99 7.16 -3.94
C PHE A 381 21.62 6.27 -2.73
N SER A 382 20.46 6.50 -2.09
CA SER A 382 20.02 5.73 -0.92
C SER A 382 19.99 4.21 -1.15
N PHE A 383 19.74 3.76 -2.38
CA PHE A 383 19.65 2.35 -2.73
C PHE A 383 20.89 1.78 -3.45
N VAL A 384 21.94 2.57 -3.69
CA VAL A 384 23.04 2.16 -4.57
C VAL A 384 23.83 0.96 -4.02
N ALA A 385 23.98 0.87 -2.70
CA ALA A 385 24.70 -0.21 -2.01
C ALA A 385 23.84 -1.47 -1.78
N LYS A 386 22.55 -1.44 -2.14
CA LYS A 386 21.55 -2.47 -1.79
C LYS A 386 21.44 -3.54 -2.87
N HIS A 387 22.51 -4.32 -3.05
CA HIS A 387 22.69 -5.26 -4.17
C HIS A 387 21.61 -6.36 -4.26
N ASN A 388 20.98 -6.69 -3.14
CA ASN A 388 20.00 -7.76 -3.00
C ASN A 388 18.55 -7.26 -3.01
N ILE A 389 18.33 -5.95 -3.17
CA ILE A 389 17.01 -5.36 -3.09
C ILE A 389 16.12 -5.87 -4.23
N THR A 390 14.88 -6.19 -3.87
CA THR A 390 13.84 -6.73 -4.75
C THR A 390 12.53 -6.00 -4.61
N PHE A 391 12.26 -5.42 -3.43
CA PHE A 391 11.00 -4.75 -3.12
C PHE A 391 11.22 -3.57 -2.19
N VAL A 392 10.65 -2.42 -2.56
CA VAL A 392 10.59 -1.20 -1.74
C VAL A 392 9.18 -0.65 -1.80
N ASP A 393 8.57 -0.42 -0.64
CA ASP A 393 7.27 0.22 -0.53
C ASP A 393 7.40 1.61 0.09
N LEU A 394 7.09 2.67 -0.67
CA LEU A 394 7.10 4.08 -0.25
C LEU A 394 5.69 4.69 -0.34
N ARG A 395 4.63 3.86 -0.43
CA ARG A 395 3.25 4.35 -0.53
C ARG A 395 2.83 5.11 0.72
N ASN A 396 1.84 5.98 0.54
CA ASN A 396 1.23 6.73 1.64
C ASN A 396 2.26 7.46 2.53
N ASN A 397 3.08 8.28 1.88
CA ASN A 397 4.09 9.12 2.54
C ASN A 397 3.83 10.60 2.22
N SER A 398 4.81 11.46 2.45
CA SER A 398 4.73 12.91 2.19
C SER A 398 5.71 13.35 1.11
N LEU A 399 6.03 12.48 0.14
CA LEU A 399 6.97 12.79 -0.93
C LEU A 399 6.37 13.84 -1.87
N GLN A 400 7.06 14.96 -2.01
CA GLN A 400 6.68 16.05 -2.91
C GLN A 400 7.46 15.99 -4.21
N THR A 401 8.78 15.81 -4.13
CA THR A 401 9.66 15.69 -5.28
C THR A 401 10.62 14.51 -5.08
N LEU A 402 11.17 14.00 -6.18
CA LEU A 402 12.10 12.88 -6.21
C LEU A 402 13.22 13.19 -7.22
N ASP A 403 14.45 13.18 -6.73
CA ASP A 403 15.62 13.24 -7.59
C ASP A 403 15.80 11.91 -8.33
N THR A 404 16.22 11.96 -9.60
CA THR A 404 16.48 10.74 -10.38
C THR A 404 17.50 9.83 -9.68
N ASN A 405 18.49 10.41 -8.99
CA ASN A 405 19.53 9.67 -8.30
C ASN A 405 19.06 9.05 -6.99
N SER A 406 17.91 9.47 -6.44
CA SER A 406 17.34 8.86 -5.23
C SER A 406 17.06 7.38 -5.42
N PHE A 407 16.66 6.96 -6.63
CA PHE A 407 16.40 5.56 -6.98
C PHE A 407 17.52 4.90 -7.78
N ARG A 408 18.71 5.50 -7.81
CA ARG A 408 19.86 4.93 -8.52
C ARG A 408 20.30 3.62 -7.89
N LEU A 409 20.41 2.59 -8.71
CA LEU A 409 20.92 1.26 -8.34
C LEU A 409 22.29 1.03 -8.97
N LYS A 410 23.07 0.12 -8.37
CA LYS A 410 24.30 -0.35 -8.99
C LYS A 410 23.97 -1.11 -10.30
N PRO A 411 24.64 -0.78 -11.42
CA PRO A 411 24.38 -1.43 -12.70
C PRO A 411 24.62 -2.94 -12.63
N VAL A 412 23.70 -3.72 -13.19
CA VAL A 412 23.81 -5.17 -13.36
C VAL A 412 23.44 -5.49 -14.80
N THR A 413 24.35 -6.15 -15.53
CA THR A 413 24.13 -6.51 -16.92
C THR A 413 23.68 -7.97 -17.03
N ALA A 414 23.04 -8.33 -18.13
CA ALA A 414 22.67 -9.72 -18.40
C ALA A 414 23.89 -10.67 -18.40
N ALA A 415 25.08 -10.15 -18.69
CA ALA A 415 26.34 -10.90 -18.61
C ALA A 415 26.79 -11.20 -17.17
N THR A 416 26.48 -10.33 -16.20
CA THR A 416 26.91 -10.50 -14.81
C THR A 416 25.87 -11.20 -13.93
N ALA A 417 24.58 -11.12 -14.26
CA ALA A 417 23.52 -11.85 -13.55
C ALA A 417 22.34 -12.18 -14.49
N PRO A 418 22.42 -13.27 -15.29
CA PRO A 418 21.38 -13.63 -16.24
C PRO A 418 20.05 -13.92 -15.53
N GLY A 419 18.96 -13.32 -16.03
CA GLY A 419 17.59 -13.52 -15.53
C GLY A 419 17.21 -12.68 -14.29
N LYS A 420 18.11 -11.84 -13.75
CA LYS A 420 17.79 -10.99 -12.58
C LYS A 420 16.91 -9.80 -12.98
N GLN A 421 15.63 -9.85 -12.59
CA GLN A 421 14.65 -8.79 -12.85
C GLN A 421 14.95 -7.49 -12.05
N PRO A 422 14.58 -6.30 -12.56
CA PRO A 422 14.66 -5.04 -11.80
C PRO A 422 13.84 -5.15 -10.50
N PRO A 423 14.27 -4.49 -9.41
CA PRO A 423 13.48 -4.48 -8.19
C PRO A 423 12.20 -3.67 -8.39
N GLU A 424 11.16 -4.05 -7.65
CA GLU A 424 9.85 -3.41 -7.69
C GLU A 424 9.75 -2.34 -6.61
N PHE A 425 9.40 -1.13 -7.02
CA PHE A 425 9.19 0.00 -6.14
C PHE A 425 7.74 0.45 -6.26
N TYR A 426 7.14 0.77 -5.12
CA TYR A 426 5.79 1.33 -5.02
C TYR A 426 5.87 2.74 -4.44
N VAL A 427 5.31 3.73 -5.13
CA VAL A 427 5.49 5.15 -4.79
C VAL A 427 4.18 5.96 -4.83
N SER A 428 3.05 5.32 -5.13
CA SER A 428 1.73 5.96 -5.19
C SER A 428 1.28 6.54 -3.83
N SER A 429 0.17 7.29 -3.84
CA SER A 429 -0.39 7.93 -2.64
C SER A 429 0.60 8.88 -1.95
N ASN A 430 1.29 9.70 -2.74
CA ASN A 430 2.17 10.76 -2.26
C ASN A 430 1.78 12.09 -2.95
N PRO A 431 1.92 13.24 -2.27
CA PRO A 431 1.52 14.56 -2.80
C PRO A 431 2.58 15.14 -3.77
N TYR A 432 2.79 14.49 -4.92
CA TYR A 432 3.83 14.90 -5.85
C TYR A 432 3.59 16.27 -6.49
N HIS A 433 4.56 17.16 -6.37
CA HIS A 433 4.68 18.39 -7.16
C HIS A 433 5.50 18.08 -8.42
N CYS A 434 4.82 17.95 -9.55
CA CYS A 434 5.43 17.52 -10.80
C CYS A 434 6.03 18.72 -11.56
N ASP A 435 7.08 19.28 -10.97
CA ASP A 435 7.86 20.37 -11.55
C ASP A 435 8.80 19.91 -12.67
N CYS A 436 9.60 20.83 -13.21
CA CYS A 436 10.53 20.51 -14.29
C CYS A 436 11.56 19.42 -13.93
N THR A 437 11.78 19.11 -12.65
CA THR A 437 12.72 18.07 -12.20
C THR A 437 12.11 16.68 -12.13
N MET A 438 10.79 16.55 -12.31
CA MET A 438 10.04 15.30 -12.11
C MET A 438 9.64 14.59 -13.40
N GLU A 439 9.91 15.17 -14.58
CA GLU A 439 9.50 14.60 -15.88
C GLU A 439 10.03 13.17 -16.07
N TRP A 440 11.25 12.89 -15.59
CA TRP A 440 11.90 11.58 -15.69
C TRP A 440 11.06 10.45 -15.10
N LEU A 441 10.25 10.72 -14.07
CA LEU A 441 9.45 9.71 -13.38
C LEU A 441 8.41 9.09 -14.31
N GLN A 442 7.86 9.86 -15.26
CA GLN A 442 6.95 9.33 -16.29
C GLN A 442 7.60 8.23 -17.12
N ARG A 443 8.92 8.31 -17.33
CA ARG A 443 9.68 7.45 -18.24
C ARG A 443 10.55 6.44 -17.50
N ILE A 444 10.53 6.41 -16.17
CA ILE A 444 11.47 5.60 -15.35
C ILE A 444 11.53 4.14 -15.77
N ASN A 445 10.37 3.52 -16.04
CA ASN A 445 10.26 2.12 -16.46
C ASN A 445 10.86 1.84 -17.85
N SER A 446 11.18 2.89 -18.61
CA SER A 446 11.79 2.84 -19.94
C SER A 446 13.19 3.48 -20.02
N LEU A 447 13.67 4.13 -18.94
CA LEU A 447 14.95 4.85 -18.93
C LEU A 447 16.15 3.91 -19.13
N ASP A 448 16.10 2.71 -18.58
CA ASP A 448 17.21 1.76 -18.64
C ASP A 448 16.73 0.32 -18.82
N THR A 449 16.63 -0.10 -20.08
CA THR A 449 16.28 -1.47 -20.44
C THR A 449 17.48 -2.42 -20.45
N ALA A 450 18.71 -1.93 -20.33
CA ALA A 450 19.93 -2.71 -20.56
C ALA A 450 20.76 -2.99 -19.30
N THR A 451 20.79 -2.06 -18.34
CA THR A 451 21.74 -2.09 -17.21
C THR A 451 21.12 -2.12 -15.81
N ARG A 452 19.78 -2.19 -15.70
CA ARG A 452 19.04 -2.33 -14.43
C ARG A 452 19.45 -1.28 -13.37
N GLN A 453 19.80 -0.07 -13.80
CA GLN A 453 20.23 1.05 -12.96
C GLN A 453 19.07 1.76 -12.26
N TYR A 454 17.84 1.49 -12.69
CA TYR A 454 16.60 2.00 -12.08
C TYR A 454 15.65 0.85 -11.73
N PRO A 455 14.84 1.02 -10.67
CA PRO A 455 13.78 0.08 -10.34
C PRO A 455 12.65 0.15 -11.36
N ARG A 456 11.80 -0.89 -11.35
CA ARG A 456 10.49 -0.83 -11.98
C ARG A 456 9.49 -0.26 -10.99
N ILE A 457 8.89 0.89 -11.30
CA ILE A 457 7.76 1.43 -10.55
C ILE A 457 6.50 0.69 -10.99
N VAL A 458 5.88 -0.06 -10.07
CA VAL A 458 4.74 -0.92 -10.40
C VAL A 458 3.43 -0.14 -10.45
N ASP A 459 3.27 0.83 -9.55
CA ASP A 459 2.05 1.61 -9.35
C ASP A 459 2.09 3.00 -10.00
N LEU A 460 2.87 3.16 -11.07
CA LEU A 460 3.10 4.43 -11.75
C LEU A 460 1.80 5.10 -12.25
N GLU A 461 0.81 4.31 -12.66
CA GLU A 461 -0.49 4.80 -13.14
C GLU A 461 -1.35 5.42 -12.03
N GLN A 462 -1.06 5.12 -10.77
CA GLN A 462 -1.77 5.64 -9.60
C GLN A 462 -1.09 6.90 -9.04
N VAL A 463 0.06 7.30 -9.59
CA VAL A 463 0.77 8.51 -9.18
C VAL A 463 0.02 9.73 -9.68
N MET A 464 -0.35 10.61 -8.76
CA MET A 464 -1.06 11.85 -9.05
C MET A 464 -0.11 13.04 -8.96
N CYS A 465 -0.16 13.92 -9.94
CA CYS A 465 0.68 15.10 -10.08
C CYS A 465 -0.10 16.38 -9.78
N GLN A 466 0.42 17.19 -8.87
CA GLN A 466 0.10 18.60 -8.79
C GLN A 466 1.03 19.37 -9.73
N LEU A 467 0.45 20.00 -10.76
CA LEU A 467 1.21 20.77 -11.73
C LEU A 467 1.55 22.18 -11.20
N PRO A 468 2.75 22.72 -11.48
CA PRO A 468 3.20 24.04 -11.00
C PRO A 468 2.42 25.24 -11.55
N PHE A 469 1.94 25.14 -12.78
CA PHE A 469 1.17 26.17 -13.45
C PHE A 469 -0.16 25.58 -13.93
N VAL A 470 -1.25 26.10 -13.38
CA VAL A 470 -2.63 25.75 -13.76
C VAL A 470 -3.47 27.03 -13.66
N ARG A 471 -4.25 27.34 -14.71
CA ARG A 471 -5.11 28.54 -14.73
C ARG A 471 -6.43 28.41 -13.98
N HIS A 472 -6.81 27.18 -13.61
CA HIS A 472 -8.04 26.87 -12.88
C HIS A 472 -7.69 25.95 -11.69
N ASP A 473 -8.56 25.84 -10.69
CA ASP A 473 -8.43 24.86 -9.58
C ASP A 473 -8.58 23.41 -10.11
N GLN A 474 -7.69 22.97 -11.00
CA GLN A 474 -7.69 21.60 -11.48
C GLN A 474 -7.17 20.70 -10.37
N LEU A 475 -7.94 19.63 -10.14
CA LEU A 475 -7.51 18.51 -9.34
C LEU A 475 -6.18 17.93 -9.88
N PRO A 476 -5.39 17.28 -9.01
CA PRO A 476 -4.20 16.55 -9.45
C PRO A 476 -4.52 15.66 -10.65
N VAL A 477 -3.60 15.64 -11.63
CA VAL A 477 -3.74 14.82 -12.84
C VAL A 477 -2.92 13.55 -12.71
N PRO A 478 -3.34 12.40 -13.26
CA PRO A 478 -2.48 11.22 -13.29
C PRO A 478 -1.17 11.52 -14.02
N LEU A 479 -0.04 11.10 -13.43
CA LEU A 479 1.31 11.33 -13.95
C LEU A 479 1.44 10.90 -15.41
N THR A 480 0.84 9.76 -15.79
CA THR A 480 0.88 9.20 -17.16
C THR A 480 0.07 10.01 -18.18
N ARG A 481 -0.86 10.87 -17.75
CA ARG A 481 -1.66 11.73 -18.63
C ARG A 481 -1.14 13.17 -18.71
N ALA A 482 -0.18 13.54 -17.87
CA ALA A 482 0.41 14.87 -17.90
C ALA A 482 1.33 15.03 -19.14
N ASN A 483 1.18 16.14 -19.88
CA ASN A 483 2.07 16.46 -20.99
C ASN A 483 3.44 16.91 -20.47
N SER A 484 4.54 16.50 -21.11
CA SER A 484 5.91 16.94 -20.81
C SER A 484 6.04 18.47 -20.70
N SER A 485 5.32 19.23 -21.53
CA SER A 485 5.34 20.71 -21.48
C SER A 485 4.75 21.31 -20.21
N ASN A 486 4.07 20.52 -19.37
CA ASN A 486 3.48 21.00 -18.12
C ASN A 486 4.44 20.86 -16.93
N PHE A 487 5.57 20.16 -17.10
CA PHE A 487 6.60 20.00 -16.08
C PHE A 487 7.49 21.25 -16.08
N LEU A 488 7.06 22.26 -15.33
CA LEU A 488 7.69 23.58 -15.33
C LEU A 488 8.30 23.93 -13.97
N CYS A 489 9.27 24.83 -13.95
CA CYS A 489 9.85 25.39 -12.74
C CYS A 489 9.67 26.90 -12.73
N LYS A 490 9.41 27.47 -11.56
CA LYS A 490 9.29 28.92 -11.41
C LYS A 490 10.67 29.57 -11.46
N TYR A 491 10.80 30.69 -12.16
CA TYR A 491 12.05 31.47 -12.21
C TYR A 491 11.79 32.97 -11.99
N LYS A 492 12.82 33.69 -11.53
CA LYS A 492 12.83 35.16 -11.44
C LYS A 492 13.77 35.77 -12.48
N SER A 493 14.98 35.23 -12.58
CA SER A 493 15.91 35.54 -13.67
C SER A 493 16.71 34.29 -14.04
N HIS A 494 17.15 34.21 -15.28
CA HIS A 494 18.05 33.19 -15.78
C HIS A 494 18.98 33.76 -16.85
N CYS A 495 20.28 33.57 -16.66
CA CYS A 495 21.30 33.94 -17.63
C CYS A 495 21.90 32.67 -18.22
N PHE A 496 21.81 32.52 -19.54
CA PHE A 496 22.46 31.40 -20.24
C PHE A 496 23.97 31.54 -20.21
N ALA A 497 24.71 30.43 -20.15
CA ALA A 497 26.18 30.46 -20.12
C ALA A 497 26.84 31.12 -21.35
N LEU A 498 26.15 31.14 -22.49
CA LEU A 498 26.60 31.80 -23.72
C LEU A 498 26.24 33.31 -23.78
N CYS A 499 25.56 33.83 -22.76
CA CYS A 499 25.12 35.22 -22.70
C CYS A 499 26.22 36.11 -22.11
N HIS A 500 26.75 37.03 -22.92
CA HIS A 500 27.87 37.90 -22.52
C HIS A 500 27.44 39.23 -21.88
N CYS A 501 26.14 39.49 -21.75
CA CYS A 501 25.62 40.80 -21.31
C CYS A 501 24.91 40.80 -19.96
N CYS A 502 24.92 39.71 -19.18
CA CYS A 502 24.08 39.58 -17.98
C CYS A 502 24.43 40.55 -16.84
N ASP A 503 25.58 41.22 -16.91
CA ASP A 503 25.95 42.28 -15.97
C ASP A 503 25.44 43.67 -16.39
N PHE A 504 24.74 43.78 -17.51
CA PHE A 504 24.25 45.04 -18.08
C PHE A 504 22.72 45.07 -18.16
N ASP A 505 22.13 46.24 -17.88
CA ASP A 505 20.67 46.45 -17.90
C ASP A 505 20.01 46.20 -19.27
N ALA A 506 20.78 46.30 -20.36
CA ALA A 506 20.34 46.03 -21.71
C ALA A 506 20.87 44.68 -22.18
N CYS A 507 20.24 43.59 -21.73
CA CYS A 507 20.63 42.24 -22.09
C CYS A 507 19.45 41.39 -22.58
N ASP A 508 19.41 41.13 -23.89
CA ASP A 508 18.33 40.37 -24.53
C ASP A 508 18.40 38.86 -24.27
N CYS A 509 19.58 38.32 -23.91
CA CYS A 509 19.76 36.90 -23.59
C CYS A 509 19.61 36.58 -22.11
N GLU A 510 19.41 37.58 -21.25
CA GLU A 510 18.99 37.37 -19.86
C GLU A 510 17.46 37.26 -19.80
N MET A 511 16.97 36.11 -19.34
CA MET A 511 15.54 35.86 -19.16
C MET A 511 15.13 36.40 -17.80
N MET A 512 14.47 37.56 -17.76
CA MET A 512 13.91 38.13 -16.52
C MET A 512 12.39 38.00 -16.49
N CYS A 513 11.86 37.53 -15.37
CA CYS A 513 10.44 37.55 -15.12
C CYS A 513 10.01 38.99 -14.81
N PRO A 514 8.98 39.53 -15.49
CA PRO A 514 8.51 40.88 -15.17
C PRO A 514 8.01 41.00 -13.72
N GLU A 515 8.10 42.21 -13.17
CA GLU A 515 7.61 42.53 -11.83
C GLU A 515 6.15 42.09 -11.65
N ASN A 516 5.71 41.69 -10.45
CA ASN A 516 4.33 41.22 -10.20
C ASN A 516 3.80 40.08 -11.10
N CYS A 517 4.63 39.47 -11.95
CA CYS A 517 4.29 38.31 -12.76
C CYS A 517 4.88 37.03 -12.18
N THR A 518 4.37 35.89 -12.67
CA THR A 518 4.92 34.56 -12.36
C THR A 518 5.34 33.87 -13.64
N CYS A 519 6.63 33.50 -13.71
CA CYS A 519 7.21 32.90 -14.90
C CYS A 519 7.67 31.47 -14.64
N TYR A 520 7.49 30.63 -15.64
CA TYR A 520 7.71 29.20 -15.59
C TYR A 520 8.48 28.72 -16.82
N TYR A 521 9.40 27.77 -16.65
CA TYR A 521 10.20 27.20 -17.74
C TYR A 521 10.33 25.67 -17.60
N ASP A 522 10.49 24.95 -18.71
CA ASP A 522 10.88 23.54 -18.71
C ASP A 522 12.42 23.38 -18.72
N GLN A 523 12.97 22.22 -18.39
CA GLN A 523 14.43 22.03 -18.34
C GLN A 523 15.14 22.34 -19.67
N THR A 524 14.45 22.19 -20.80
CA THR A 524 15.03 22.45 -22.12
C THR A 524 14.82 23.89 -22.62
N TRP A 525 14.13 24.74 -21.85
CA TRP A 525 13.73 26.10 -22.23
C TRP A 525 12.92 26.20 -23.53
N ASN A 526 12.34 25.08 -24.00
CA ASN A 526 11.43 25.04 -25.14
C ASN A 526 10.02 25.55 -24.80
N THR A 527 9.68 25.57 -23.50
CA THR A 527 8.44 26.12 -22.97
C THR A 527 8.79 27.18 -21.94
N ASN A 528 8.38 28.41 -22.19
CA ASN A 528 8.52 29.53 -21.28
C ASN A 528 7.17 30.26 -21.16
N VAL A 529 6.56 30.17 -19.99
CA VAL A 529 5.24 30.71 -19.69
C VAL A 529 5.39 31.91 -18.78
N VAL A 530 4.78 33.03 -19.15
CA VAL A 530 4.78 34.27 -18.36
C VAL A 530 3.34 34.64 -18.04
N ASP A 531 2.98 34.60 -16.76
CA ASP A 531 1.65 34.95 -16.28
C ASP A 531 1.64 36.27 -15.52
N CYS A 532 1.07 37.28 -16.16
CA CYS A 532 0.88 38.65 -15.67
C CYS A 532 -0.61 39.02 -15.58
N SER A 533 -1.48 38.04 -15.43
CA SER A 533 -2.94 38.24 -15.47
C SER A 533 -3.46 38.92 -14.21
N ALA A 534 -4.43 39.83 -14.37
CA ALA A 534 -5.08 40.56 -13.29
C ALA A 534 -4.10 41.25 -12.31
N ARG A 535 -3.03 41.85 -12.83
CA ARG A 535 -1.98 42.55 -12.06
C ARG A 535 -2.09 44.08 -12.12
N GLN A 536 -3.21 44.60 -12.63
CA GLN A 536 -3.50 46.04 -12.75
C GLN A 536 -2.49 46.79 -13.64
N TYR A 537 -1.97 46.10 -14.66
CA TYR A 537 -1.09 46.73 -15.64
C TYR A 537 -1.85 47.75 -16.49
N GLN A 538 -1.35 48.98 -16.54
CA GLN A 538 -1.88 50.04 -17.43
C GLN A 538 -1.19 50.06 -18.80
N ALA A 539 -0.02 49.44 -18.87
CA ALA A 539 0.79 49.26 -20.07
C ALA A 539 1.45 47.88 -19.99
N ILE A 540 1.90 47.39 -21.13
CA ILE A 540 2.56 46.09 -21.21
C ILE A 540 3.87 46.16 -20.41
N PRO A 541 4.13 45.21 -19.49
CA PRO A 541 5.31 45.24 -18.64
C PRO A 541 6.62 45.27 -19.42
N ALA A 542 7.59 46.01 -18.89
CA ALA A 542 8.96 45.94 -19.38
C ALA A 542 9.57 44.55 -19.11
N ARG A 543 10.62 44.20 -19.86
CA ARG A 543 11.41 42.96 -19.65
C ARG A 543 10.62 41.65 -19.84
N ILE A 544 9.63 41.61 -20.72
CA ILE A 544 9.07 40.32 -21.18
C ILE A 544 10.20 39.50 -21.83
N PRO A 545 10.46 38.25 -21.36
CA PRO A 545 11.51 37.38 -21.88
C PRO A 545 11.46 37.23 -23.40
N MET A 546 12.62 37.17 -24.05
CA MET A 546 12.72 37.04 -25.51
C MET A 546 12.22 35.69 -26.02
N ASP A 547 12.43 34.62 -25.25
CA ASP A 547 11.99 33.26 -25.58
C ASP A 547 10.63 32.89 -24.99
N VAL A 548 9.82 33.88 -24.62
CA VAL A 548 8.45 33.62 -24.15
C VAL A 548 7.65 32.84 -25.20
N THR A 549 7.00 31.77 -24.77
CA THR A 549 6.18 30.89 -25.62
C THR A 549 4.68 31.10 -25.38
N ALA A 550 4.29 31.41 -24.14
CA ALA A 550 2.93 31.78 -23.78
C ALA A 550 2.98 33.00 -22.86
N LEU A 551 2.32 34.07 -23.26
CA LEU A 551 2.25 35.31 -22.51
C LEU A 551 0.81 35.62 -22.15
N TYR A 552 0.57 35.79 -20.86
CA TYR A 552 -0.74 36.09 -20.32
C TYR A 552 -0.78 37.46 -19.68
N LEU A 553 -1.61 38.34 -20.25
CA LEU A 553 -1.78 39.74 -19.86
C LEU A 553 -3.27 40.08 -19.71
N ASP A 554 -4.11 39.07 -19.54
CA ASP A 554 -5.56 39.20 -19.41
C ASP A 554 -6.00 39.79 -18.06
N GLY A 555 -7.14 40.47 -18.05
CA GLY A 555 -7.71 41.09 -16.84
C GLY A 555 -6.97 42.34 -16.34
N ASN A 556 -6.25 43.04 -17.21
CA ASN A 556 -5.50 44.25 -16.89
C ASN A 556 -6.22 45.53 -17.39
N ASP A 557 -5.55 46.69 -17.39
CA ASP A 557 -6.09 47.98 -17.87
C ASP A 557 -5.21 48.56 -18.98
N ILE A 558 -4.86 47.72 -19.97
CA ILE A 558 -3.92 48.04 -21.04
C ILE A 558 -4.67 48.79 -22.16
N TYR A 559 -4.83 50.10 -22.00
CA TYR A 559 -5.67 50.89 -22.90
C TYR A 559 -5.21 50.87 -24.37
N THR A 560 -3.90 50.92 -24.63
CA THR A 560 -3.34 50.95 -25.99
C THR A 560 -2.16 49.99 -26.17
N LEU A 561 -2.09 49.34 -27.34
CA LEU A 561 -0.96 48.50 -27.71
C LEU A 561 -0.05 49.24 -28.70
N THR A 562 1.24 49.34 -28.38
CA THR A 562 2.21 50.13 -29.15
C THR A 562 3.16 49.26 -29.99
N SER A 563 3.76 49.85 -31.02
CA SER A 563 4.52 49.15 -32.07
C SER A 563 5.82 48.48 -31.63
N HIS A 564 6.34 48.78 -30.44
CA HIS A 564 7.65 48.30 -29.96
C HIS A 564 7.54 47.24 -28.87
N THR A 565 6.33 46.95 -28.41
CA THR A 565 6.10 46.15 -27.21
C THR A 565 6.55 44.69 -27.35
N PHE A 566 6.26 44.03 -28.48
CA PHE A 566 6.51 42.60 -28.67
C PHE A 566 7.66 42.28 -29.63
N ILE A 567 8.47 43.28 -29.98
CA ILE A 567 9.60 43.11 -30.91
C ILE A 567 10.54 42.02 -30.41
N GLY A 568 10.94 41.09 -31.29
CA GLY A 568 11.93 40.06 -30.99
C GLY A 568 11.40 38.77 -30.35
N ARG A 569 10.15 38.72 -29.89
CA ARG A 569 9.55 37.55 -29.20
C ARG A 569 9.03 36.51 -30.19
N LYS A 570 9.93 36.00 -31.04
CA LYS A 570 9.58 35.15 -32.19
C LYS A 570 8.96 33.82 -31.77
N ASN A 571 9.34 33.29 -30.62
CA ASN A 571 8.95 31.97 -30.12
C ASN A 571 7.55 31.94 -29.46
N MET A 572 6.88 33.09 -29.37
CA MET A 572 5.56 33.20 -28.78
C MET A 572 4.51 32.48 -29.64
N LYS A 573 3.80 31.53 -29.03
CA LYS A 573 2.71 30.75 -29.63
C LYS A 573 1.34 31.19 -29.14
N GLN A 574 1.26 31.68 -27.90
CA GLN A 574 0.00 32.10 -27.29
C GLN A 574 0.13 33.48 -26.66
N LEU A 575 -0.84 34.35 -26.94
CA LEU A 575 -0.93 35.69 -26.37
C LEU A 575 -2.35 35.98 -25.89
N TYR A 576 -2.49 36.24 -24.59
CA TYR A 576 -3.76 36.58 -23.96
C TYR A 576 -3.77 38.04 -23.54
N LEU A 577 -4.71 38.80 -24.11
CA LEU A 577 -4.91 40.23 -23.91
C LEU A 577 -6.40 40.55 -23.68
N ASN A 578 -7.20 39.54 -23.38
CA ASN A 578 -8.63 39.67 -23.14
C ASN A 578 -8.94 40.32 -21.80
N HIS A 579 -10.11 40.96 -21.68
CA HIS A 579 -10.52 41.69 -20.47
C HIS A 579 -9.52 42.78 -20.04
N SER A 580 -8.85 43.44 -21.01
CA SER A 580 -7.78 44.40 -20.73
C SER A 580 -8.09 45.85 -21.11
N ARG A 581 -9.36 46.17 -21.44
CA ARG A 581 -9.83 47.52 -21.84
C ARG A 581 -9.06 48.14 -23.00
N ILE A 582 -8.56 47.31 -23.92
CA ILE A 582 -7.82 47.78 -25.09
C ILE A 582 -8.80 48.47 -26.06
N HIS A 583 -8.56 49.74 -26.38
CA HIS A 583 -9.39 50.48 -27.35
C HIS A 583 -8.66 50.72 -28.69
N GLN A 584 -7.33 50.68 -28.71
CA GLN A 584 -6.53 50.93 -29.91
C GLN A 584 -5.30 50.02 -30.02
N ILE A 585 -5.08 49.49 -31.24
CA ILE A 585 -3.88 48.73 -31.62
C ILE A 585 -3.09 49.56 -32.66
N SER A 586 -1.85 49.90 -32.32
CA SER A 586 -0.97 50.66 -33.21
C SER A 586 -0.48 49.81 -34.39
N ASN A 587 -0.04 50.47 -35.47
CA ASN A 587 0.56 49.78 -36.60
C ASN A 587 1.84 49.04 -36.18
N ARG A 588 2.02 47.81 -36.69
CA ARG A 588 3.18 46.95 -36.43
C ARG A 588 3.32 46.44 -34.98
N THR A 589 2.28 46.55 -34.14
CA THR A 589 2.31 46.05 -32.75
C THR A 589 2.70 44.58 -32.65
N PHE A 590 2.12 43.71 -33.47
CA PHE A 590 2.40 42.27 -33.45
C PHE A 590 3.55 41.86 -34.39
N ASN A 591 4.27 42.82 -34.98
CA ASN A 591 5.38 42.49 -35.87
C ASN A 591 6.49 41.76 -35.12
N GLY A 592 6.86 40.59 -35.63
CA GLY A 592 7.86 39.71 -35.05
C GLY A 592 7.29 38.51 -34.30
N LEU A 593 5.97 38.48 -34.03
CA LEU A 593 5.27 37.32 -33.46
C LEU A 593 4.96 36.26 -34.53
N VAL A 594 6.01 35.80 -35.23
CA VAL A 594 5.88 34.98 -36.45
C VAL A 594 5.18 33.65 -36.16
N TYR A 595 5.46 33.02 -35.02
CA TYR A 595 4.92 31.71 -34.65
C TYR A 595 3.68 31.77 -33.76
N LEU A 596 3.02 32.93 -33.66
CA LEU A 596 1.81 33.06 -32.86
C LEU A 596 0.70 32.21 -33.45
N GLU A 597 0.14 31.31 -32.66
CA GLU A 597 -0.92 30.38 -33.06
C GLU A 597 -2.29 30.80 -32.51
N VAL A 598 -2.32 31.37 -31.30
CA VAL A 598 -3.55 31.75 -30.60
C VAL A 598 -3.43 33.18 -30.08
N LEU A 599 -4.40 34.02 -30.43
CA LEU A 599 -4.51 35.41 -29.97
C LEU A 599 -5.89 35.69 -29.37
N HIS A 600 -5.89 36.03 -28.08
CA HIS A 600 -7.09 36.43 -27.34
C HIS A 600 -7.16 37.93 -27.17
N LEU A 601 -8.17 38.56 -27.78
CA LEU A 601 -8.48 39.99 -27.70
C LEU A 601 -9.95 40.24 -27.36
N GLU A 602 -10.69 39.22 -26.94
CA GLU A 602 -12.09 39.35 -26.54
C GLU A 602 -12.30 40.22 -25.29
N HIS A 603 -13.53 40.68 -25.07
CA HIS A 603 -13.89 41.48 -23.89
C HIS A 603 -13.02 42.75 -23.74
N ASN A 604 -12.78 43.45 -24.85
CA ASN A 604 -12.05 44.71 -24.90
C ASN A 604 -12.94 45.84 -25.47
N GLU A 605 -12.36 46.99 -25.78
CA GLU A 605 -13.08 48.18 -26.24
C GLU A 605 -12.70 48.60 -27.66
N LEU A 606 -12.25 47.65 -28.49
CA LEU A 606 -11.83 47.92 -29.87
C LEU A 606 -13.01 48.40 -30.71
N HIS A 607 -12.83 49.51 -31.45
CA HIS A 607 -13.89 50.12 -32.27
C HIS A 607 -13.69 49.94 -33.78
N THR A 608 -12.45 50.01 -34.26
CA THR A 608 -12.13 49.94 -35.68
C THR A 608 -10.90 49.06 -35.90
N LEU A 609 -10.94 48.23 -36.95
CA LEU A 609 -9.78 47.50 -37.46
C LEU A 609 -9.39 48.08 -38.82
N HIS A 610 -8.19 48.64 -38.91
CA HIS A 610 -7.71 49.42 -40.04
C HIS A 610 -7.04 48.59 -41.15
N GLY A 611 -6.73 47.31 -40.88
CA GLY A 611 -6.19 46.37 -41.88
C GLY A 611 -4.71 46.03 -41.70
N TYR A 612 -4.01 46.73 -40.80
CA TYR A 612 -2.58 46.51 -40.54
C TYR A 612 -2.33 45.72 -39.25
N GLU A 613 -3.34 45.53 -38.41
CA GLU A 613 -3.18 45.02 -37.05
C GLU A 613 -2.57 43.61 -37.04
N PHE A 614 -3.01 42.73 -37.95
CA PHE A 614 -2.65 41.32 -37.97
C PHE A 614 -1.81 40.89 -39.18
N ASP A 615 -1.28 41.85 -39.95
CA ASP A 615 -0.61 41.64 -41.24
C ASP A 615 0.55 40.61 -41.19
N SER A 616 1.28 40.55 -40.06
CA SER A 616 2.44 39.66 -39.91
C SER A 616 2.13 38.26 -39.35
N LEU A 617 0.89 37.98 -38.94
CA LEU A 617 0.51 36.79 -38.17
C LEU A 617 0.12 35.58 -39.04
N HIS A 618 1.03 35.13 -39.91
CA HIS A 618 0.78 34.09 -40.92
C HIS A 618 0.45 32.70 -40.34
N TYR A 619 0.93 32.40 -39.13
CA TYR A 619 0.75 31.11 -38.44
C TYR A 619 -0.42 31.11 -37.45
N LEU A 620 -1.14 32.23 -37.31
CA LEU A 620 -2.28 32.34 -36.42
C LEU A 620 -3.37 31.37 -36.83
N LYS A 621 -3.77 30.49 -35.91
CA LYS A 621 -4.83 29.50 -36.07
C LYS A 621 -6.13 29.96 -35.45
N GLU A 622 -6.06 30.65 -34.31
CA GLU A 622 -7.24 31.10 -33.57
C GLU A 622 -7.14 32.59 -33.25
N LEU A 623 -8.19 33.33 -33.60
CA LEU A 623 -8.33 34.75 -33.31
C LEU A 623 -9.65 35.03 -32.62
N HIS A 624 -9.57 35.51 -31.38
CA HIS A 624 -10.73 35.82 -30.55
C HIS A 624 -10.93 37.33 -30.44
N LEU A 625 -11.99 37.87 -31.05
CA LEU A 625 -12.33 39.29 -31.06
C LEU A 625 -13.76 39.57 -30.55
N HIS A 626 -14.44 38.56 -30.00
CA HIS A 626 -15.81 38.70 -29.54
C HIS A 626 -15.94 39.65 -28.33
N HIS A 627 -17.16 40.14 -28.07
CA HIS A 627 -17.42 41.05 -26.95
C HIS A 627 -16.52 42.31 -26.97
N ASN A 628 -16.38 42.92 -28.16
CA ASN A 628 -15.72 44.22 -28.35
C ASN A 628 -16.76 45.27 -28.80
N ARG A 629 -16.32 46.41 -29.32
CA ARG A 629 -17.19 47.47 -29.87
C ARG A 629 -16.92 47.70 -31.36
N ILE A 630 -16.45 46.66 -32.08
CA ILE A 630 -15.95 46.81 -33.44
C ILE A 630 -17.12 47.16 -34.35
N ALA A 631 -17.09 48.36 -34.94
CA ALA A 631 -18.11 48.85 -35.87
C ALA A 631 -17.66 48.76 -37.33
N THR A 632 -16.35 48.90 -37.57
CA THR A 632 -15.76 48.96 -38.92
C THR A 632 -14.53 48.08 -39.03
N ILE A 633 -14.46 47.28 -40.09
CA ILE A 633 -13.34 46.36 -40.38
C ILE A 633 -12.88 46.61 -41.82
N ASN A 634 -11.58 46.81 -42.01
CA ASN A 634 -10.98 46.92 -43.33
C ASN A 634 -10.90 45.55 -44.02
N ASN A 635 -11.10 45.52 -45.33
CA ASN A 635 -11.09 44.27 -46.13
C ASN A 635 -9.74 43.53 -46.08
N ASN A 636 -8.63 44.23 -45.83
CA ASN A 636 -7.31 43.62 -45.76
C ASN A 636 -6.98 42.97 -44.41
N THR A 637 -7.80 43.21 -43.36
CA THR A 637 -7.49 42.81 -41.97
C THR A 637 -7.17 41.33 -41.80
N PHE A 638 -7.85 40.43 -42.51
CA PHE A 638 -7.68 38.97 -42.32
C PHE A 638 -6.96 38.27 -43.48
N ILE A 639 -6.66 38.97 -44.59
CA ILE A 639 -6.15 38.36 -45.83
C ILE A 639 -4.82 37.62 -45.63
N HIS A 640 -3.98 38.13 -44.73
CA HIS A 640 -2.64 37.60 -44.46
C HIS A 640 -2.61 36.42 -43.46
N LEU A 641 -3.73 36.12 -42.80
CA LEU A 641 -3.88 35.04 -41.82
C LEU A 641 -4.05 33.67 -42.50
N LYS A 642 -3.00 33.19 -43.16
CA LYS A 642 -3.04 31.96 -44.00
C LYS A 642 -3.28 30.66 -43.22
N SER A 643 -3.05 30.67 -41.92
CA SER A 643 -3.24 29.49 -41.06
C SER A 643 -4.54 29.52 -40.24
N LEU A 644 -5.37 30.56 -40.41
CA LEU A 644 -6.55 30.79 -39.58
C LEU A 644 -7.56 29.66 -39.73
N GLN A 645 -7.95 29.08 -38.60
CA GLN A 645 -8.90 27.97 -38.47
C GLN A 645 -10.18 28.42 -37.77
N VAL A 646 -10.05 29.26 -36.74
CA VAL A 646 -11.18 29.73 -35.92
C VAL A 646 -11.13 31.25 -35.79
N LEU A 647 -12.25 31.91 -36.06
CA LEU A 647 -12.43 33.35 -35.93
C LEU A 647 -13.72 33.68 -35.16
N HIS A 648 -13.56 34.38 -34.04
CA HIS A 648 -14.69 34.87 -33.24
C HIS A 648 -14.88 36.37 -33.42
N LEU A 649 -16.03 36.79 -33.95
CA LEU A 649 -16.43 38.20 -34.16
C LEU A 649 -17.81 38.51 -33.56
N GLU A 650 -18.44 37.55 -32.90
CA GLU A 650 -19.74 37.69 -32.26
C GLU A 650 -19.75 38.75 -31.15
N TYR A 651 -20.93 39.30 -30.84
CA TYR A 651 -21.09 40.36 -29.84
C TYR A 651 -20.19 41.59 -30.11
N ASN A 652 -20.33 42.15 -31.31
CA ASN A 652 -19.71 43.41 -31.72
C ASN A 652 -20.78 44.35 -32.31
N SER A 653 -20.36 45.46 -32.93
CA SER A 653 -21.27 46.48 -33.51
C SER A 653 -21.14 46.55 -35.04
N ILE A 654 -20.74 45.47 -35.70
CA ILE A 654 -20.41 45.47 -37.12
C ILE A 654 -21.70 45.64 -37.93
N VAL A 655 -21.70 46.59 -38.88
CA VAL A 655 -22.85 46.89 -39.73
C VAL A 655 -22.71 46.26 -41.12
N GLU A 656 -21.58 46.51 -41.78
CA GLU A 656 -21.27 45.97 -43.11
C GLU A 656 -19.79 45.54 -43.14
N TYR A 657 -19.50 44.36 -43.69
CA TYR A 657 -18.14 43.87 -43.95
C TYR A 657 -18.13 42.91 -45.15
N GLN A 658 -17.09 42.97 -45.97
CA GLN A 658 -16.97 42.17 -47.20
C GLN A 658 -16.57 40.72 -46.90
N MET A 659 -17.56 39.90 -46.52
CA MET A 659 -17.33 38.51 -46.09
C MET A 659 -16.64 37.63 -47.15
N TRP A 660 -16.81 37.91 -48.44
CA TRP A 660 -16.16 37.20 -49.54
C TRP A 660 -14.63 37.33 -49.56
N THR A 661 -14.06 38.24 -48.76
CA THR A 661 -12.60 38.31 -48.54
C THR A 661 -12.05 37.07 -47.83
N PHE A 662 -12.88 36.33 -47.08
CA PHE A 662 -12.49 35.08 -46.41
C PHE A 662 -12.09 33.94 -47.35
N ASN A 663 -12.32 34.08 -48.66
CA ASN A 663 -11.81 33.16 -49.67
C ASN A 663 -10.27 33.03 -49.62
N HIS A 664 -9.57 34.02 -49.06
CA HIS A 664 -8.12 33.99 -48.87
C HIS A 664 -7.67 33.15 -47.65
N ASN A 665 -8.60 32.75 -46.78
CA ASN A 665 -8.37 32.00 -45.55
C ASN A 665 -8.89 30.55 -45.71
N THR A 666 -8.24 29.77 -46.57
CA THR A 666 -8.72 28.44 -46.99
C THR A 666 -8.73 27.37 -45.89
N LYS A 667 -8.16 27.66 -44.71
CA LYS A 667 -8.13 26.75 -43.55
C LYS A 667 -9.22 27.02 -42.51
N LEU A 668 -10.12 27.97 -42.76
CA LEU A 668 -11.21 28.27 -41.83
C LEU A 668 -12.13 27.06 -41.66
N THR A 669 -12.34 26.69 -40.41
CA THR A 669 -13.23 25.59 -39.96
C THR A 669 -14.33 26.09 -39.05
N GLY A 670 -14.15 27.27 -38.43
CA GLY A 670 -15.17 27.91 -37.61
C GLY A 670 -15.13 29.43 -37.67
N ILE A 671 -16.27 30.05 -37.92
CA ILE A 671 -16.49 31.49 -37.83
C ILE A 671 -17.76 31.72 -37.00
N TYR A 672 -17.71 32.72 -36.12
CA TYR A 672 -18.82 33.14 -35.27
C TYR A 672 -19.12 34.63 -35.52
N LEU A 673 -20.35 34.95 -35.92
CA LEU A 673 -20.78 36.27 -36.41
C LEU A 673 -22.05 36.82 -35.73
N ALA A 674 -22.67 36.05 -34.84
CA ALA A 674 -23.93 36.40 -34.21
C ALA A 674 -23.84 37.68 -33.37
N ASN A 675 -24.99 38.27 -33.05
CA ASN A 675 -25.08 39.46 -32.19
C ASN A 675 -24.22 40.64 -32.64
N ASN A 676 -24.29 40.95 -33.95
CA ASN A 676 -23.76 42.17 -34.58
C ASN A 676 -24.91 42.98 -35.19
N LEU A 677 -24.66 44.22 -35.60
CA LEU A 677 -25.66 45.15 -36.14
C LEU A 677 -25.78 45.08 -37.68
N TRP A 678 -25.78 43.86 -38.24
CA TRP A 678 -25.72 43.63 -39.69
C TRP A 678 -26.79 44.43 -40.46
N SER A 679 -26.41 45.07 -41.56
CA SER A 679 -27.29 45.88 -42.41
C SER A 679 -28.37 45.02 -43.09
N CYS A 680 -29.64 45.42 -43.03
CA CYS A 680 -30.70 44.79 -43.83
C CYS A 680 -30.84 45.40 -45.24
N ARG A 681 -29.90 46.22 -45.72
CA ARG A 681 -29.99 46.83 -47.06
C ARG A 681 -29.86 45.75 -48.14
N CYS A 682 -30.71 45.80 -49.17
CA CYS A 682 -30.74 44.77 -50.23
C CYS A 682 -29.37 44.51 -50.85
N GLN A 683 -28.60 45.57 -51.16
CA GLN A 683 -27.27 45.43 -51.76
C GLN A 683 -26.30 44.58 -50.90
N PHE A 684 -26.31 44.77 -49.58
CA PHE A 684 -25.47 43.97 -48.68
C PHE A 684 -26.06 42.56 -48.47
N MET A 685 -27.38 42.46 -48.32
CA MET A 685 -28.06 41.19 -48.06
C MET A 685 -27.94 40.19 -49.20
N ASP A 686 -27.98 40.64 -50.46
CA ASP A 686 -27.83 39.77 -51.63
C ASP A 686 -26.45 39.10 -51.64
N GLU A 687 -25.39 39.88 -51.42
CA GLU A 687 -24.01 39.39 -51.35
C GLU A 687 -23.78 38.52 -50.09
N PHE A 688 -24.33 38.92 -48.95
CA PHE A 688 -24.21 38.18 -47.69
C PHE A 688 -24.90 36.82 -47.75
N GLN A 689 -26.09 36.73 -48.35
CA GLN A 689 -26.81 35.46 -48.50
C GLN A 689 -26.07 34.50 -49.42
N GLU A 690 -25.51 35.00 -50.52
CA GLU A 690 -24.75 34.16 -51.46
C GLU A 690 -23.48 33.62 -50.80
N TRP A 691 -22.73 34.49 -50.10
CA TRP A 691 -21.59 34.07 -49.31
C TRP A 691 -21.99 33.05 -48.22
N SER A 692 -23.08 33.30 -47.49
CA SER A 692 -23.55 32.44 -46.41
C SER A 692 -23.93 31.04 -46.91
N ARG A 693 -24.48 30.89 -48.12
CA ARG A 693 -24.75 29.57 -48.72
C ARG A 693 -23.47 28.76 -48.97
N VAL A 694 -22.43 29.42 -49.46
CA VAL A 694 -21.14 28.78 -49.76
C VAL A 694 -20.39 28.41 -48.48
N TYR A 695 -20.44 29.29 -47.46
CA TYR A 695 -19.70 29.13 -46.21
C TYR A 695 -20.53 28.57 -45.04
N ALA A 696 -21.76 28.11 -45.28
CA ALA A 696 -22.67 27.62 -44.24
C ALA A 696 -22.06 26.58 -43.28
N PRO A 697 -21.24 25.59 -43.72
CA PRO A 697 -20.65 24.61 -42.81
C PRO A 697 -19.59 25.19 -41.86
N VAL A 698 -19.06 26.37 -42.18
CA VAL A 698 -17.99 27.04 -41.44
C VAL A 698 -18.56 28.04 -40.42
N VAL A 699 -19.77 28.56 -40.64
CA VAL A 699 -20.42 29.51 -39.72
C VAL A 699 -21.25 28.76 -38.69
N HIS A 700 -20.72 28.60 -37.47
CA HIS A 700 -21.33 27.75 -36.43
C HIS A 700 -22.55 28.38 -35.77
N ASP A 701 -22.65 29.71 -35.76
CA ASP A 701 -23.74 30.46 -35.12
C ASP A 701 -24.71 31.10 -36.14
N ALA A 702 -24.77 30.57 -37.36
CA ALA A 702 -25.55 31.12 -38.47
C ALA A 702 -27.03 31.39 -38.11
N HIS A 703 -27.65 30.54 -37.29
CA HIS A 703 -29.05 30.67 -36.86
C HIS A 703 -29.32 31.88 -35.94
N HIS A 704 -28.28 32.45 -35.34
CA HIS A 704 -28.38 33.60 -34.43
C HIS A 704 -28.02 34.93 -35.10
N ILE A 705 -27.63 34.91 -36.38
CA ILE A 705 -27.33 36.12 -37.15
C ILE A 705 -28.65 36.83 -37.49
N ARG A 706 -28.74 38.11 -37.13
CA ARG A 706 -29.90 38.98 -37.42
C ARG A 706 -29.42 40.25 -38.08
N CYS A 707 -30.19 40.77 -39.02
CA CYS A 707 -29.98 42.12 -39.56
C CYS A 707 -30.89 43.12 -38.83
N PHE A 708 -30.48 44.38 -38.78
CA PHE A 708 -31.22 45.47 -38.14
C PHE A 708 -31.64 46.54 -39.15
N VAL A 709 -32.91 46.94 -39.11
CA VAL A 709 -33.44 48.07 -39.89
C VAL A 709 -33.47 49.29 -38.99
N ASN A 710 -32.70 50.34 -39.34
CA ASN A 710 -32.69 51.57 -38.56
C ASN A 710 -34.00 52.36 -38.82
N SER A 711 -34.97 52.25 -37.92
CA SER A 711 -36.29 52.88 -38.04
C SER A 711 -36.27 54.35 -37.58
N THR A 712 -35.42 55.19 -38.19
CA THR A 712 -35.34 56.63 -37.90
C THR A 712 -35.75 57.55 -39.06
N TYR A 713 -36.38 57.02 -40.10
CA TYR A 713 -37.09 57.83 -41.09
C TYR A 713 -38.49 57.26 -41.35
N VAL A 714 -39.48 57.80 -40.64
CA VAL A 714 -40.89 57.88 -41.08
C VAL A 714 -41.27 59.35 -41.10
#